data_AF-B3DVA1-F1
#
_entry.id   AF-B3DVA1-F1
#
_cell.length_a   1.000
_cell.length_b   1.000
_cell.length_c   1.000
_cell.angle_alpha   90.00
_cell.angle_beta   90.00
_cell.angle_gamma   90.00
#
_symmetry.space_group_name_H-M   'P 1'
#
loop_
_entity.id
_entity.type
_entity.pdbx_description
1 polymer ?
#
loop_
_entity_poly.entity_id
_entity_poly.type
_entity_poly.pdbx_seq_one_letter_code
_entity_poly.pdbx_strand_id
1 'polypeptide(L)'
;MESGKKSQNLLFAQISSNHFMKRKAELLVLFIFLSFKLSLVLFPSLKAKELPEEVDLNPVLAESGWADRSLKWMIESGESHHFIRPDWIDTEIEGFLKNEQALSLIQNDLLRGDGLLADALTEAFHQLRVGSVTAKKEVLEIAHEGKSKLWIPLLSHSQALWPLRNYLLDTPNSYPPVLFALKNWENGSPDALPDLVMETLLKTIDIKPSKSKNLEENWEIARRLARIGNDGRGAYFLASTTVRNEDSFYNAFWDKAEERVRKDPVLSHEYTYRLERNKKSWNVLSRTLKEALGSYEGKDFFFHYLVGRTEIKQQLQGRPLWLWEALMGKKVPFRIDLADEAYKRFLIQLEKDPKLLDFILWHLTRPAEAASEATKEALSQGLSKEEPICKIAMEWIWEAGPKWEGELQASSSWNISEHTRHLDPASLRKSYQNGQFSRSDLLAIGDVLGSYLIRSDSAWADLVYSKTGKFPVVEKFFPLLVQYSPGCALAWLESLANNDQESFEAFGRWICNQPEHKVALEQYDSWLNRAGDQLKEAVEKKEPLLAEEAQYFIDSFVKWTMGPGWEYILNRLWFETIIPEMLRKLIKNRWLSDKEQFWKWYRGICALPAAKTAIERVTNILVTGKEMELILQGIASWNYELADVCASNWDTIWEDPQKRTKILEAILHCDGLSELNNILVFATENTLERPDERKIAQKIAAVYGRSSTEDIQEIIAQDPVVIRSLLPHWLESPQFAEHWKRSVFLIIKYGGQAPIIAQWMLSKKEAIEMWTDSLAETMQENPFLLQAIITHIGRSIGGEISWAKEVRRIEERVMEGLLSDRIFWENLLVDKTGGIENETQKILYGLP
;
A
#
# COMPACT_ATOMS: atom_id res chain seq x y z
N MET A 1 -24.49 -73.08 -64.46
CA MET A 1 -25.03 -71.76 -64.06
C MET A 1 -24.46 -71.30 -62.70
N GLU A 2 -23.23 -71.69 -62.34
CA GLU A 2 -22.60 -71.37 -61.04
C GLU A 2 -21.25 -70.64 -61.16
N SER A 3 -20.73 -70.38 -62.37
CA SER A 3 -19.52 -69.56 -62.55
C SER A 3 -19.78 -68.05 -62.57
N GLY A 4 -21.04 -67.61 -62.72
CA GLY A 4 -21.41 -66.18 -62.78
C GLY A 4 -21.61 -65.50 -61.42
N LYS A 5 -21.87 -66.25 -60.35
CA LYS A 5 -22.05 -65.68 -59.00
C LYS A 5 -20.74 -65.50 -58.22
N LYS A 6 -19.70 -66.29 -58.53
CA LYS A 6 -18.37 -66.12 -57.92
C LYS A 6 -17.60 -64.93 -58.50
N SER A 7 -17.75 -64.64 -59.80
CA SER A 7 -17.10 -63.49 -60.44
C SER A 7 -17.72 -62.15 -60.00
N GLN A 8 -19.05 -62.08 -59.81
CA GLN A 8 -19.71 -60.88 -59.29
C GLN A 8 -19.37 -60.59 -57.82
N ASN A 9 -19.27 -61.62 -56.96
CA ASN A 9 -18.89 -61.41 -55.56
C ASN A 9 -17.41 -61.02 -55.38
N LEU A 10 -16.51 -61.50 -56.24
CA LEU A 10 -15.11 -61.04 -56.27
C LEU A 10 -14.99 -59.60 -56.81
N LEU A 11 -15.78 -59.23 -57.82
CA LEU A 11 -15.87 -57.85 -58.30
C LEU A 11 -16.45 -56.90 -57.26
N PHE A 12 -17.51 -57.28 -56.53
CA PHE A 12 -18.06 -56.45 -55.46
C PHE A 12 -17.13 -56.37 -54.25
N ALA A 13 -16.37 -57.42 -53.92
CA ALA A 13 -15.37 -57.39 -52.86
C ALA A 13 -14.12 -56.58 -53.27
N GLN A 14 -13.68 -56.63 -54.54
CA GLN A 14 -12.60 -55.78 -55.05
C GLN A 14 -13.02 -54.33 -55.23
N ILE A 15 -14.26 -54.06 -55.66
CA ILE A 15 -14.79 -52.69 -55.76
C ILE A 15 -15.04 -52.12 -54.37
N SER A 16 -15.57 -52.89 -53.41
CA SER A 16 -15.72 -52.50 -52.01
C SER A 16 -14.37 -52.29 -51.33
N SER A 17 -13.40 -53.19 -51.53
CA SER A 17 -12.03 -53.06 -50.99
C SER A 17 -11.29 -51.88 -51.62
N ASN A 18 -11.38 -51.67 -52.94
CA ASN A 18 -10.78 -50.49 -53.59
C ASN A 18 -11.51 -49.19 -53.23
N HIS A 19 -12.81 -49.22 -52.97
CA HIS A 19 -13.56 -48.03 -52.55
C HIS A 19 -13.36 -47.73 -51.06
N PHE A 20 -13.14 -48.74 -50.23
CA PHE A 20 -12.82 -48.61 -48.81
C PHE A 20 -11.35 -48.26 -48.59
N MET A 21 -10.44 -48.78 -49.43
CA MET A 21 -9.04 -48.35 -49.49
C MET A 21 -8.89 -46.98 -50.14
N LYS A 22 -9.69 -46.63 -51.16
CA LYS A 22 -9.78 -45.24 -51.64
C LYS A 22 -10.35 -44.33 -50.58
N ARG A 23 -11.41 -44.69 -49.86
CA ARG A 23 -11.95 -43.86 -48.78
C ARG A 23 -11.01 -43.76 -47.60
N LYS A 24 -10.27 -44.82 -47.24
CA LYS A 24 -9.22 -44.76 -46.22
C LYS A 24 -8.02 -43.96 -46.70
N ALA A 25 -7.59 -44.10 -47.95
CA ALA A 25 -6.54 -43.28 -48.53
C ALA A 25 -6.98 -41.82 -48.70
N GLU A 26 -8.24 -41.56 -49.04
CA GLU A 26 -8.83 -40.22 -49.13
C GLU A 26 -9.07 -39.63 -47.75
N LEU A 27 -9.44 -40.42 -46.72
CA LEU A 27 -9.51 -39.99 -45.33
C LEU A 27 -8.14 -39.80 -44.70
N LEU A 28 -7.14 -40.61 -45.08
CA LEU A 28 -5.77 -40.49 -44.59
C LEU A 28 -5.05 -39.37 -45.34
N VAL A 29 -5.33 -39.16 -46.63
CA VAL A 29 -4.92 -37.99 -47.39
C VAL A 29 -5.70 -36.77 -46.91
N LEU A 30 -6.98 -36.85 -46.52
CA LEU A 30 -7.68 -35.74 -45.87
C LEU A 30 -7.14 -35.48 -44.48
N PHE A 31 -6.77 -36.50 -43.70
CA PHE A 31 -6.17 -36.33 -42.37
C PHE A 31 -4.76 -35.80 -42.49
N ILE A 32 -4.00 -36.21 -43.49
CA ILE A 32 -2.68 -35.67 -43.79
C ILE A 32 -2.85 -34.26 -44.36
N PHE A 33 -3.78 -33.97 -45.28
CA PHE A 33 -4.03 -32.62 -45.79
C PHE A 33 -4.65 -31.70 -44.75
N LEU A 34 -5.52 -32.19 -43.85
CA LEU A 34 -6.05 -31.42 -42.73
C LEU A 34 -4.98 -31.26 -41.67
N SER A 35 -4.11 -32.23 -41.40
CA SER A 35 -3.01 -32.07 -40.46
C SER A 35 -1.92 -31.19 -41.05
N PHE A 36 -1.67 -31.26 -42.35
CA PHE A 36 -0.69 -30.43 -43.07
C PHE A 36 -1.26 -29.03 -43.33
N LYS A 37 -2.57 -28.85 -43.54
CA LYS A 37 -3.24 -27.53 -43.55
C LYS A 37 -3.48 -26.99 -42.14
N LEU A 38 -3.78 -27.80 -41.12
CA LEU A 38 -3.77 -27.35 -39.71
C LEU A 38 -2.35 -26.96 -39.36
N SER A 39 -1.33 -27.70 -39.76
CA SER A 39 0.07 -27.33 -39.55
C SER A 39 0.43 -26.10 -40.37
N LEU A 40 0.04 -25.96 -41.64
CA LEU A 40 0.29 -24.77 -42.46
C LEU A 40 -0.63 -23.58 -42.16
N VAL A 41 -1.62 -23.71 -41.29
CA VAL A 41 -2.47 -22.59 -40.81
C VAL A 41 -2.13 -22.27 -39.34
N LEU A 42 -1.77 -23.26 -38.53
CA LEU A 42 -1.25 -23.09 -37.18
C LEU A 42 0.20 -22.62 -37.19
N PHE A 43 1.11 -23.16 -38.01
CA PHE A 43 2.53 -22.77 -38.03
C PHE A 43 2.83 -21.38 -38.61
N PRO A 44 2.07 -20.77 -39.53
CA PRO A 44 2.22 -19.35 -39.84
C PRO A 44 1.39 -18.44 -38.93
N SER A 45 0.40 -18.95 -38.17
CA SER A 45 -0.22 -18.20 -37.06
C SER A 45 0.60 -18.29 -35.75
N LEU A 46 1.44 -19.33 -35.62
CA LEU A 46 2.46 -19.54 -34.58
C LEU A 46 3.87 -19.15 -35.04
N LYS A 47 4.01 -18.70 -36.30
CA LYS A 47 5.10 -17.85 -36.79
C LYS A 47 4.52 -16.49 -37.17
N ALA A 48 3.70 -15.92 -36.29
CA ALA A 48 3.91 -14.52 -35.97
C ALA A 48 5.37 -14.46 -35.53
N LYS A 49 6.20 -13.72 -36.27
CA LYS A 49 7.63 -13.45 -36.05
C LYS A 49 8.20 -14.24 -34.87
N GLU A 50 9.18 -15.10 -35.14
CA GLU A 50 10.33 -15.14 -34.22
C GLU A 50 10.73 -13.66 -34.04
N LEU A 51 10.13 -13.02 -33.05
CA LEU A 51 10.75 -11.94 -32.30
C LEU A 51 12.06 -12.61 -31.89
N PRO A 52 13.19 -11.98 -32.18
CA PRO A 52 14.46 -12.55 -31.77
C PRO A 52 14.33 -12.91 -30.28
N GLU A 53 14.97 -13.99 -29.86
CA GLU A 53 15.16 -14.36 -28.45
C GLU A 53 15.90 -13.27 -27.63
N GLU A 54 15.93 -12.03 -28.15
CA GLU A 54 16.39 -10.77 -27.60
C GLU A 54 15.24 -9.83 -27.19
N VAL A 55 13.95 -10.22 -27.30
CA VAL A 55 12.82 -9.34 -26.90
C VAL A 55 12.34 -9.59 -25.45
N ASP A 56 12.64 -10.75 -24.86
CA ASP A 56 12.45 -11.00 -23.42
C ASP A 56 13.70 -10.69 -22.58
N LEU A 57 14.80 -10.33 -23.23
CA LEU A 57 16.07 -9.94 -22.62
C LEU A 57 16.71 -8.81 -23.41
N ASN A 58 16.13 -7.61 -23.37
CA ASN A 58 16.95 -6.43 -23.59
C ASN A 58 16.44 -5.20 -22.83
N PRO A 59 17.23 -4.64 -21.89
CA PRO A 59 16.97 -3.42 -21.12
C PRO A 59 17.00 -2.12 -21.96
N VAL A 60 16.66 -2.21 -23.25
CA VAL A 60 16.77 -1.13 -24.23
C VAL A 60 15.45 -0.38 -24.44
N LEU A 61 14.31 -0.88 -23.94
CA LEU A 61 13.08 -0.08 -23.84
C LEU A 61 13.07 0.85 -22.60
N ALA A 62 14.13 0.80 -21.78
CA ALA A 62 14.44 1.79 -20.76
C ALA A 62 15.18 3.03 -21.32
N GLU A 63 15.59 3.04 -22.59
CA GLU A 63 16.56 4.02 -23.14
C GLU A 63 15.97 5.31 -23.73
N SER A 64 14.72 5.70 -23.45
CA SER A 64 14.24 7.01 -23.95
C SER A 64 13.33 7.82 -23.01
N GLY A 65 13.40 7.59 -21.69
CA GLY A 65 12.72 8.50 -20.75
C GLY A 65 12.55 8.06 -19.29
N TRP A 66 13.49 7.27 -18.74
CA TRP A 66 13.32 6.60 -17.44
C TRP A 66 14.52 6.68 -16.49
N ALA A 67 15.60 7.36 -16.91
CA ALA A 67 16.84 7.53 -16.15
C ALA A 67 16.61 8.13 -14.76
N ASP A 68 15.78 9.18 -14.70
CA ASP A 68 15.46 9.94 -13.49
C ASP A 68 14.70 9.11 -12.45
N ARG A 69 13.67 8.37 -12.88
CA ARG A 69 12.77 7.60 -12.00
C ARG A 69 13.49 6.51 -11.23
N SER A 70 14.24 5.68 -11.94
CA SER A 70 14.96 4.55 -11.32
C SER A 70 16.05 5.03 -10.38
N LEU A 71 16.74 6.13 -10.72
CA LEU A 71 17.76 6.73 -9.87
C LEU A 71 17.15 7.43 -8.65
N LYS A 72 16.08 8.20 -8.80
CA LYS A 72 15.33 8.81 -7.68
C LYS A 72 14.83 7.76 -6.70
N TRP A 73 14.21 6.69 -7.20
CA TRP A 73 13.78 5.56 -6.38
C TRP A 73 14.93 4.92 -5.60
N MET A 74 16.09 4.70 -6.23
CA MET A 74 17.25 4.16 -5.54
C MET A 74 17.79 5.10 -4.46
N ILE A 75 17.76 6.41 -4.73
CA ILE A 75 18.16 7.46 -3.80
C ILE A 75 17.20 7.50 -2.59
N GLU A 76 15.90 7.41 -2.82
CA GLU A 76 14.88 7.39 -1.77
C GLU A 76 14.88 6.10 -0.95
N SER A 77 15.13 4.95 -1.58
CA SER A 77 15.23 3.63 -0.92
C SER A 77 16.61 3.38 -0.28
N GLY A 78 17.53 4.33 -0.36
CA GLY A 78 18.91 4.18 0.08
C GLY A 78 19.11 4.30 1.59
N GLU A 79 19.27 3.17 2.30
CA GLU A 79 19.97 3.11 3.61
C GLU A 79 21.39 3.73 3.60
N SER A 80 21.89 4.07 4.80
CA SER A 80 23.17 4.76 5.03
C SER A 80 24.44 4.05 4.54
N HIS A 81 24.34 2.76 4.22
CA HIS A 81 25.46 1.96 3.72
C HIS A 81 25.47 1.79 2.19
N HIS A 82 24.48 2.35 1.49
CA HIS A 82 24.33 2.18 0.05
C HIS A 82 25.18 3.18 -0.77
N PHE A 83 25.44 2.88 -2.05
CA PHE A 83 26.27 3.74 -2.91
C PHE A 83 25.51 4.85 -3.64
N ILE A 84 24.21 4.65 -3.89
CA ILE A 84 23.32 5.63 -4.55
C ILE A 84 22.41 6.23 -3.46
N ARG A 85 22.73 7.45 -3.02
CA ARG A 85 22.11 8.19 -1.90
C ARG A 85 21.82 9.65 -2.28
N PRO A 86 21.06 10.43 -1.47
CA PRO A 86 20.75 11.82 -1.81
C PRO A 86 21.98 12.75 -1.93
N ASP A 87 23.08 12.43 -1.26
CA ASP A 87 24.37 13.15 -1.32
C ASP A 87 25.21 12.79 -2.55
N TRP A 88 25.04 11.58 -3.11
CA TRP A 88 25.62 11.21 -4.40
C TRP A 88 25.14 12.17 -5.51
N ILE A 89 23.87 12.57 -5.47
CA ILE A 89 23.31 13.52 -6.42
C ILE A 89 24.02 14.87 -6.38
N ASP A 90 24.43 15.36 -5.21
CA ASP A 90 25.09 16.66 -5.10
C ASP A 90 26.42 16.66 -5.89
N THR A 91 27.13 15.53 -5.87
CA THR A 91 28.36 15.29 -6.63
C THR A 91 28.09 15.25 -8.14
N GLU A 92 26.97 14.64 -8.53
CA GLU A 92 26.53 14.59 -9.93
C GLU A 92 26.11 15.97 -10.45
N ILE A 93 25.37 16.75 -9.64
CA ILE A 93 24.96 18.12 -9.97
C ILE A 93 26.20 19.00 -10.14
N GLU A 94 27.13 18.96 -9.18
CA GLU A 94 28.37 19.72 -9.26
C GLU A 94 29.16 19.38 -10.54
N GLY A 95 29.28 18.09 -10.85
CA GLY A 95 29.95 17.59 -12.05
C GLY A 95 29.22 17.96 -13.35
N PHE A 96 27.89 18.08 -13.31
CA PHE A 96 27.08 18.50 -14.45
C PHE A 96 27.22 20.00 -14.71
N LEU A 97 27.06 20.83 -13.68
CA LEU A 97 27.08 22.29 -13.76
C LEU A 97 28.47 22.88 -14.08
N LYS A 98 29.55 22.12 -13.87
CA LYS A 98 30.90 22.45 -14.34
C LYS A 98 31.09 22.36 -15.86
N ASN A 99 30.15 21.74 -16.59
CA ASN A 99 30.17 21.68 -18.05
C ASN A 99 29.54 22.95 -18.66
N GLU A 100 30.18 23.54 -19.69
CA GLU A 100 29.70 24.77 -20.35
C GLU A 100 28.28 24.64 -20.95
N GLN A 101 27.85 23.41 -21.28
CA GLN A 101 26.51 23.13 -21.80
C GLN A 101 25.40 23.32 -20.74
N ALA A 102 25.69 23.10 -19.46
CA ALA A 102 24.66 23.13 -18.41
C ALA A 102 24.03 24.50 -18.24
N LEU A 103 24.83 25.57 -18.34
CA LEU A 103 24.36 26.94 -18.14
C LEU A 103 23.50 27.43 -19.32
N SER A 104 23.78 26.93 -20.54
CA SER A 104 22.93 27.19 -21.71
C SER A 104 21.57 26.48 -21.59
N LEU A 105 21.54 25.26 -21.05
CA LEU A 105 20.28 24.54 -20.82
C LEU A 105 19.42 25.23 -19.76
N ILE A 106 20.04 25.66 -18.66
CA ILE A 106 19.37 26.45 -17.61
C ILE A 106 18.83 27.77 -18.15
N GLN A 107 19.64 28.49 -18.93
CA GLN A 107 19.21 29.73 -19.57
C GLN A 107 17.96 29.50 -20.43
N ASN A 108 17.96 28.44 -21.24
CA ASN A 108 16.85 28.10 -22.11
C ASN A 108 15.59 27.77 -21.32
N ASP A 109 15.69 26.97 -20.26
CA ASP A 109 14.54 26.61 -19.41
C ASP A 109 13.99 27.81 -18.63
N LEU A 110 14.84 28.73 -18.17
CA LEU A 110 14.41 29.99 -17.56
C LEU A 110 13.69 30.91 -18.54
N LEU A 111 14.19 31.04 -19.78
CA LEU A 111 13.55 31.82 -20.85
C LEU A 111 12.21 31.22 -21.27
N ARG A 112 12.08 29.90 -21.22
CA ARG A 112 10.82 29.17 -21.40
C ARG A 112 9.86 29.37 -20.22
N GLY A 113 10.32 29.92 -19.10
CA GLY A 113 9.43 30.27 -17.99
C GLY A 113 9.39 29.23 -16.87
N ASP A 114 10.43 28.40 -16.72
CA ASP A 114 10.56 27.46 -15.60
C ASP A 114 10.74 28.21 -14.27
N GLY A 115 9.62 28.49 -13.61
CA GLY A 115 9.59 29.17 -12.31
C GLY A 115 10.11 28.32 -11.15
N LEU A 116 10.09 26.99 -11.26
CA LEU A 116 10.60 26.10 -10.21
C LEU A 116 12.13 26.06 -10.24
N LEU A 117 12.72 26.02 -11.43
CA LEU A 117 14.15 26.17 -11.62
C LEU A 117 14.62 27.57 -11.18
N ALA A 118 13.84 28.61 -11.49
CA ALA A 118 14.13 29.98 -11.04
C ALA A 118 14.14 30.11 -9.51
N ASP A 119 13.18 29.51 -8.82
CA ASP A 119 13.11 29.49 -7.35
C ASP A 119 14.29 28.70 -6.76
N ALA A 120 14.59 27.53 -7.32
CA ALA A 120 15.71 26.71 -6.89
C ALA A 120 17.05 27.43 -7.06
N LEU A 121 17.27 28.13 -8.18
CA LEU A 121 18.47 28.95 -8.40
C LEU A 121 18.51 30.18 -7.48
N THR A 122 17.37 30.82 -7.24
CA THR A 122 17.28 31.96 -6.32
C THR A 122 17.64 31.51 -4.90
N GLU A 123 17.13 30.37 -4.45
CA GLU A 123 17.43 29.77 -3.17
C GLU A 123 18.90 29.30 -3.11
N ALA A 124 19.42 28.71 -4.18
CA ALA A 124 20.84 28.34 -4.29
C ALA A 124 21.77 29.56 -4.11
N PHE A 125 21.44 30.69 -4.74
CA PHE A 125 22.17 31.94 -4.52
C PHE A 125 21.97 32.46 -3.09
N HIS A 126 20.80 32.29 -2.49
CA HIS A 126 20.58 32.64 -1.09
C HIS A 126 21.50 31.92 -0.11
N GLN A 127 21.84 30.66 -0.38
CA GLN A 127 22.81 29.90 0.44
C GLN A 127 24.22 30.53 0.43
N LEU A 128 24.54 31.37 -0.56
CA LEU A 128 25.76 32.18 -0.58
C LEU A 128 25.68 33.46 0.29
N ARG A 129 24.60 33.62 1.06
CA ARG A 129 24.32 34.77 1.95
C ARG A 129 24.24 36.11 1.22
N VAL A 130 23.81 36.10 -0.04
CA VAL A 130 23.46 37.34 -0.77
C VAL A 130 21.98 37.68 -0.54
N GLY A 131 21.65 38.98 -0.59
CA GLY A 131 20.27 39.44 -0.39
C GLY A 131 19.34 39.03 -1.54
N SER A 132 18.03 38.94 -1.28
CA SER A 132 17.03 38.43 -2.25
C SER A 132 16.99 39.21 -3.55
N VAL A 133 17.20 40.53 -3.48
CA VAL A 133 17.27 41.39 -4.67
C VAL A 133 18.44 40.99 -5.57
N THR A 134 19.60 40.67 -4.97
CA THR A 134 20.79 40.25 -5.71
C THR A 134 20.63 38.84 -6.25
N ALA A 135 20.12 37.89 -5.46
CA ALA A 135 19.86 36.52 -5.90
C ALA A 135 18.92 36.48 -7.12
N LYS A 136 17.79 37.20 -7.03
CA LYS A 136 16.82 37.32 -8.13
C LYS A 136 17.43 37.98 -9.38
N LYS A 137 18.24 39.01 -9.18
CA LYS A 137 18.95 39.69 -10.26
C LYS A 137 19.90 38.73 -11.00
N GLU A 138 20.62 37.89 -10.28
CA GLU A 138 21.52 36.90 -10.88
C GLU A 138 20.75 35.84 -11.69
N VAL A 139 19.58 35.38 -11.23
CA VAL A 139 18.73 34.47 -12.02
C VAL A 139 18.21 35.14 -13.31
N LEU A 140 17.84 36.42 -13.24
CA LEU A 140 17.46 37.20 -14.42
C LEU A 140 18.64 37.44 -15.37
N GLU A 141 19.85 37.68 -14.85
CA GLU A 141 21.07 37.80 -15.64
C GLU A 141 21.40 36.45 -16.35
N ILE A 142 21.19 35.31 -15.69
CA ILE A 142 21.32 33.99 -16.35
C ILE A 142 20.29 33.85 -17.47
N ALA A 143 19.02 34.17 -17.22
CA ALA A 143 17.97 34.05 -18.24
C ALA A 143 18.27 34.93 -19.47
N HIS A 144 18.66 36.20 -19.27
CA HIS A 144 18.88 37.14 -20.36
C HIS A 144 20.23 37.02 -21.05
N GLU A 145 21.31 36.86 -20.29
CA GLU A 145 22.69 36.98 -20.78
C GLU A 145 23.42 35.63 -20.81
N GLY A 146 22.85 34.57 -20.22
CA GLY A 146 23.49 33.27 -20.12
C GLY A 146 24.76 33.34 -19.28
N LYS A 147 24.78 34.20 -18.25
CA LYS A 147 25.95 34.41 -17.37
C LYS A 147 25.48 34.84 -15.97
N SER A 148 26.27 34.47 -14.95
CA SER A 148 26.13 34.98 -13.58
C SER A 148 27.50 35.17 -12.95
N LYS A 149 27.64 36.23 -12.14
CA LYS A 149 28.88 36.52 -11.40
C LYS A 149 29.03 35.60 -10.18
N LEU A 150 27.92 35.07 -9.68
CA LEU A 150 27.87 34.16 -8.56
C LEU A 150 27.89 32.69 -8.96
N TRP A 151 27.96 32.36 -10.25
CA TRP A 151 27.98 30.98 -10.73
C TRP A 151 29.15 30.16 -10.16
N ILE A 152 30.39 30.66 -10.27
CA ILE A 152 31.58 29.98 -9.75
C ILE A 152 31.51 29.82 -8.20
N PRO A 153 31.14 30.87 -7.42
CA PRO A 153 30.86 30.73 -6.00
C PRO A 153 29.78 29.69 -5.65
N LEU A 154 28.70 29.60 -6.43
CA LEU A 154 27.62 28.62 -6.25
C LEU A 154 28.15 27.20 -6.37
N LEU A 155 28.94 26.91 -7.41
CA LEU A 155 29.55 25.60 -7.63
C LEU A 155 30.56 25.19 -6.55
N SER A 156 31.08 26.15 -5.79
CA SER A 156 32.10 25.91 -4.75
C SER A 156 31.49 25.72 -3.36
N HIS A 157 30.15 25.73 -3.23
CA HIS A 157 29.45 25.66 -1.95
C HIS A 157 28.40 24.54 -1.95
N SER A 158 28.67 23.43 -1.25
CA SER A 158 27.79 22.24 -1.26
C SER A 158 26.36 22.53 -0.79
N GLN A 159 26.18 23.42 0.19
CA GLN A 159 24.83 23.82 0.65
C GLN A 159 24.05 24.59 -0.42
N ALA A 160 24.73 25.26 -1.36
CA ALA A 160 24.08 25.94 -2.47
C ALA A 160 23.60 25.00 -3.58
N LEU A 161 24.03 23.73 -3.58
CA LEU A 161 23.54 22.71 -4.51
C LEU A 161 22.26 22.04 -4.02
N TRP A 162 21.98 22.08 -2.72
CA TRP A 162 20.79 21.47 -2.12
C TRP A 162 19.46 21.91 -2.76
N PRO A 163 19.23 23.21 -3.05
CA PRO A 163 18.00 23.62 -3.72
C PRO A 163 17.86 23.06 -5.14
N LEU A 164 18.97 22.89 -5.87
CA LEU A 164 18.98 22.24 -7.18
C LEU A 164 18.78 20.73 -7.08
N ARG A 165 19.30 20.09 -6.03
CA ARG A 165 18.98 18.69 -5.70
C ARG A 165 17.49 18.52 -5.48
N ASN A 166 16.89 19.35 -4.63
CA ASN A 166 15.45 19.28 -4.35
C ASN A 166 14.65 19.54 -5.61
N TYR A 167 15.05 20.53 -6.42
CA TYR A 167 14.46 20.71 -7.74
C TYR A 167 14.56 19.42 -8.56
N LEU A 168 15.70 18.78 -8.70
CA LEU A 168 15.84 17.58 -9.52
C LEU A 168 15.06 16.37 -8.96
N LEU A 169 15.05 16.17 -7.64
CA LEU A 169 14.35 15.07 -6.96
C LEU A 169 12.84 15.28 -6.92
N ASP A 170 12.41 16.47 -6.47
CA ASP A 170 11.01 16.82 -6.24
C ASP A 170 10.30 17.29 -7.52
N THR A 171 11.04 17.67 -8.57
CA THR A 171 10.44 17.95 -9.89
C THR A 171 9.81 16.65 -10.40
N PRO A 172 8.50 16.64 -10.67
CA PRO A 172 7.80 15.41 -10.97
C PRO A 172 8.33 14.74 -12.22
N ASN A 173 8.44 13.41 -12.14
CA ASN A 173 8.98 12.53 -13.17
C ASN A 173 8.20 12.58 -14.53
N SER A 174 7.06 13.29 -14.59
CA SER A 174 6.23 13.51 -15.80
C SER A 174 6.59 14.77 -16.59
N TYR A 175 7.56 15.56 -16.13
CA TYR A 175 8.05 16.76 -16.80
C TYR A 175 8.48 16.49 -18.27
N PRO A 176 9.22 15.41 -18.61
CA PRO A 176 9.66 15.16 -20.00
C PRO A 176 8.59 14.61 -20.96
N PRO A 177 7.72 13.63 -20.61
CA PRO A 177 6.69 13.13 -21.53
C PRO A 177 5.60 14.15 -21.88
N VAL A 178 5.23 15.04 -20.94
CA VAL A 178 4.28 16.12 -21.20
C VAL A 178 4.88 17.12 -22.21
N LEU A 179 6.20 17.38 -22.12
CA LEU A 179 6.99 18.13 -23.11
C LEU A 179 6.89 17.56 -24.54
N PHE A 180 6.83 16.24 -24.69
CA PHE A 180 6.71 15.55 -25.98
C PHE A 180 5.27 15.40 -26.48
N ALA A 181 4.31 15.18 -25.58
CA ALA A 181 2.88 15.04 -25.90
C ALA A 181 2.29 16.33 -26.50
N LEU A 182 2.57 17.49 -25.88
CA LEU A 182 2.13 18.78 -26.40
C LEU A 182 2.79 19.14 -27.74
N LYS A 183 4.06 18.74 -27.95
CA LYS A 183 4.76 18.84 -29.24
C LYS A 183 4.12 18.00 -30.35
N ASN A 184 3.62 16.80 -30.04
CA ASN A 184 2.94 15.94 -31.01
C ASN A 184 1.54 16.44 -31.36
N TRP A 185 0.83 17.03 -30.39
CA TRP A 185 -0.46 17.68 -30.58
C TRP A 185 -0.37 18.94 -31.45
N GLU A 186 0.61 19.82 -31.23
CA GLU A 186 0.84 21.00 -32.09
C GLU A 186 1.19 20.63 -33.54
N ASN A 187 1.69 19.41 -33.77
CA ASN A 187 1.94 18.86 -35.10
C ASN A 187 0.70 18.17 -35.72
N GLY A 188 -0.47 18.33 -35.11
CA GLY A 188 -1.76 17.84 -35.62
C GLY A 188 -2.01 16.35 -35.40
N SER A 189 -1.32 15.72 -34.45
CA SER A 189 -1.60 14.33 -34.04
C SER A 189 -2.69 14.33 -32.96
N PRO A 190 -3.94 13.89 -33.27
CA PRO A 190 -5.08 13.98 -32.34
C PRO A 190 -4.95 13.05 -31.14
N ASP A 191 -4.17 11.97 -31.29
CA ASP A 191 -4.07 10.86 -30.35
C ASP A 191 -2.90 11.02 -29.36
N ALA A 192 -2.30 12.21 -29.29
CA ALA A 192 -1.03 12.43 -28.61
C ALA A 192 -1.12 13.19 -27.28
N LEU A 193 -2.32 13.44 -26.73
CA LEU A 193 -2.50 14.14 -25.44
C LEU A 193 -3.16 13.29 -24.33
N PRO A 194 -2.55 13.22 -23.13
CA PRO A 194 -3.07 12.50 -21.97
C PRO A 194 -4.43 12.93 -21.54
N ASP A 195 -5.24 11.98 -21.06
CA ASP A 195 -6.52 12.27 -20.41
C ASP A 195 -6.34 13.24 -19.24
N LEU A 196 -5.26 13.14 -18.46
CA LEU A 196 -4.99 14.02 -17.31
C LEU A 196 -4.33 15.36 -17.66
N VAL A 197 -3.65 15.48 -18.81
CA VAL A 197 -3.21 16.78 -19.35
C VAL A 197 -4.39 17.48 -20.02
N MET A 198 -5.31 16.73 -20.62
CA MET A 198 -6.59 17.25 -21.06
C MET A 198 -7.42 17.74 -19.87
N GLU A 199 -7.46 17.00 -18.76
CA GLU A 199 -8.11 17.41 -17.52
C GLU A 199 -7.46 18.67 -16.91
N THR A 200 -6.12 18.73 -16.91
CA THR A 200 -5.37 19.90 -16.43
C THR A 200 -5.55 21.11 -17.37
N LEU A 201 -5.58 20.90 -18.69
CA LEU A 201 -5.92 21.91 -19.71
C LEU A 201 -7.34 22.42 -19.51
N LEU A 202 -8.31 21.55 -19.27
CA LEU A 202 -9.71 21.90 -19.00
C LEU A 202 -9.85 22.71 -17.71
N LYS A 203 -9.10 22.35 -16.66
CA LYS A 203 -9.01 23.13 -15.40
C LYS A 203 -8.25 24.46 -15.55
N THR A 204 -7.38 24.59 -16.56
CA THR A 204 -6.58 25.81 -16.79
C THR A 204 -7.12 26.73 -17.89
N ILE A 205 -8.11 26.29 -18.68
CA ILE A 205 -8.86 27.13 -19.63
C ILE A 205 -9.56 28.32 -18.94
N ASP A 206 -9.86 28.21 -17.64
CA ASP A 206 -10.35 29.33 -16.82
C ASP A 206 -9.27 30.39 -16.50
N ILE A 207 -7.99 30.07 -16.70
CA ILE A 207 -6.87 31.01 -16.57
C ILE A 207 -6.48 31.46 -17.97
N LYS A 208 -7.20 32.46 -18.51
CA LYS A 208 -6.90 33.01 -19.84
C LYS A 208 -5.42 33.42 -19.92
N PRO A 209 -4.65 32.95 -20.93
CA PRO A 209 -3.32 33.46 -21.17
C PRO A 209 -3.43 34.94 -21.54
N SER A 210 -3.16 35.82 -20.58
CA SER A 210 -2.89 37.22 -20.86
C SER A 210 -1.56 37.26 -21.59
N LYS A 211 -1.46 37.98 -22.72
CA LYS A 211 -0.16 38.33 -23.32
C LYS A 211 0.71 38.98 -22.24
N SER A 212 1.63 38.22 -21.65
CA SER A 212 2.48 38.67 -20.56
C SER A 212 3.54 39.64 -21.08
N LYS A 213 4.00 40.53 -20.20
CA LYS A 213 4.93 41.61 -20.57
C LYS A 213 6.34 41.42 -20.00
N ASN A 214 6.57 40.49 -19.06
CA ASN A 214 7.90 40.20 -18.46
C ASN A 214 8.06 38.71 -18.01
N LEU A 215 9.32 38.26 -17.79
CA LEU A 215 9.66 36.87 -17.42
C LEU A 215 9.17 36.46 -16.02
N GLU A 216 9.16 37.39 -15.07
CA GLU A 216 8.79 37.12 -13.67
C GLU A 216 7.30 36.79 -13.52
N GLU A 217 6.45 37.45 -14.32
CA GLU A 217 5.03 37.11 -14.46
C GLU A 217 4.85 35.71 -15.04
N ASN A 218 5.65 35.31 -16.02
CA ASN A 218 5.60 33.94 -16.56
C ASN A 218 5.98 32.90 -15.50
N TRP A 219 7.05 33.16 -14.73
CA TRP A 219 7.45 32.31 -13.61
C TRP A 219 6.38 32.24 -12.51
N GLU A 220 5.70 33.34 -12.19
CA GLU A 220 4.61 33.37 -11.21
C GLU A 220 3.38 32.60 -11.67
N ILE A 221 3.00 32.71 -12.94
CA ILE A 221 1.88 31.95 -13.50
C ILE A 221 2.22 30.46 -13.50
N ALA A 222 3.44 30.09 -13.93
CA ALA A 222 3.96 28.73 -13.86
C ALA A 222 3.88 28.13 -12.42
N ARG A 223 4.29 28.91 -11.41
CA ARG A 223 4.22 28.54 -9.99
C ARG A 223 2.78 28.31 -9.51
N ARG A 224 1.84 29.17 -9.90
CA ARG A 224 0.43 29.04 -9.52
C ARG A 224 -0.22 27.81 -10.14
N LEU A 225 0.09 27.54 -11.40
CA LEU A 225 -0.44 26.40 -12.11
C LEU A 225 0.13 25.08 -11.56
N ALA A 226 1.41 25.04 -11.17
CA ALA A 226 2.03 23.88 -10.51
C ALA A 226 1.33 23.48 -9.19
N ARG A 227 0.77 24.46 -8.46
CA ARG A 227 0.03 24.23 -7.20
C ARG A 227 -1.37 23.65 -7.40
N ILE A 228 -1.99 23.83 -8.57
CA ILE A 228 -3.37 23.39 -8.84
C ILE A 228 -3.39 21.91 -9.25
N GLY A 229 -2.35 21.43 -9.93
CA GLY A 229 -2.23 20.02 -10.37
C GLY A 229 -1.50 19.09 -9.38
N ASN A 230 -0.84 19.65 -8.36
CA ASN A 230 0.01 18.88 -7.43
C ASN A 230 1.14 18.07 -8.11
N ASP A 231 1.47 18.41 -9.37
CA ASP A 231 2.31 17.60 -10.27
C ASP A 231 3.23 18.41 -11.20
N GLY A 232 3.37 19.73 -10.98
CA GLY A 232 4.30 20.59 -11.72
C GLY A 232 3.90 20.89 -13.18
N ARG A 233 2.82 20.28 -13.71
CA ARG A 233 2.42 20.37 -15.13
C ARG A 233 1.95 21.76 -15.56
N GLY A 234 1.59 22.59 -14.60
CA GLY A 234 1.19 23.97 -14.82
C GLY A 234 2.31 24.92 -15.26
N ALA A 235 3.56 24.64 -14.88
CA ALA A 235 4.70 25.44 -15.33
C ALA A 235 4.96 25.30 -16.84
N TYR A 236 4.49 24.20 -17.43
CA TYR A 236 4.79 23.80 -18.78
C TYR A 236 3.92 24.48 -19.86
N PHE A 237 2.68 24.85 -19.53
CA PHE A 237 1.76 25.49 -20.50
C PHE A 237 2.27 26.85 -21.04
N LEU A 238 3.13 27.54 -20.30
CA LEU A 238 3.76 28.79 -20.75
C LEU A 238 5.07 28.55 -21.51
N ALA A 239 5.77 27.45 -21.20
CA ALA A 239 7.04 27.06 -21.82
C ALA A 239 6.92 26.55 -23.26
N SER A 240 5.79 25.94 -23.62
CA SER A 240 5.56 25.42 -24.97
C SER A 240 5.33 26.49 -26.04
N THR A 241 5.22 27.77 -25.67
CA THR A 241 4.90 28.85 -26.63
C THR A 241 6.09 29.32 -27.49
N THR A 242 7.31 28.78 -27.30
CA THR A 242 8.51 29.21 -28.06
C THR A 242 9.46 28.07 -28.48
N VAL A 243 9.52 27.86 -29.81
CA VAL A 243 10.53 27.23 -30.70
C VAL A 243 11.04 25.79 -30.42
N ARG A 244 11.19 25.05 -31.53
CA ARG A 244 11.38 23.60 -31.75
C ARG A 244 12.72 23.00 -31.26
N ASN A 245 12.64 21.82 -30.61
CA ASN A 245 13.68 20.76 -30.55
C ASN A 245 15.02 21.01 -29.79
N GLU A 246 15.03 21.59 -28.58
CA GLU A 246 16.28 21.65 -27.79
C GLU A 246 16.14 20.97 -26.42
N ASP A 247 17.20 20.28 -25.98
CA ASP A 247 17.30 19.56 -24.70
C ASP A 247 17.06 20.50 -23.50
N SER A 248 16.54 19.97 -22.39
CA SER A 248 16.35 20.69 -21.11
C SER A 248 17.46 20.37 -20.11
N PHE A 249 17.65 21.25 -19.13
CA PHE A 249 18.58 21.03 -18.01
C PHE A 249 18.24 19.75 -17.25
N TYR A 250 16.95 19.53 -16.98
CA TYR A 250 16.46 18.36 -16.26
C TYR A 250 16.79 17.05 -16.99
N ASN A 251 16.47 16.94 -18.28
CA ASN A 251 16.68 15.70 -19.04
C ASN A 251 18.17 15.38 -19.20
N ALA A 252 18.95 16.38 -19.60
CA ALA A 252 20.38 16.21 -19.83
C ALA A 252 21.12 15.82 -18.54
N PHE A 253 20.68 16.30 -17.38
CA PHE A 253 21.23 15.90 -16.09
C PHE A 253 21.03 14.40 -15.84
N TRP A 254 19.78 13.92 -15.96
CA TRP A 254 19.44 12.55 -15.61
C TRP A 254 20.00 11.51 -16.59
N ASP A 255 20.03 11.83 -17.89
CA ASP A 255 20.68 10.97 -18.89
C ASP A 255 22.16 10.76 -18.58
N LYS A 256 22.85 11.83 -18.16
CA LYS A 256 24.27 11.77 -17.79
C LYS A 256 24.50 11.06 -16.45
N ALA A 257 23.61 11.23 -15.49
CA ALA A 257 23.65 10.51 -14.22
C ALA A 257 23.48 9.01 -14.42
N GLU A 258 22.53 8.58 -15.26
CA GLU A 258 22.34 7.17 -15.61
C GLU A 258 23.55 6.61 -16.37
N GLU A 259 24.07 7.35 -17.35
CA GLU A 259 25.28 6.95 -18.07
C GLU A 259 26.46 6.72 -17.11
N ARG A 260 26.61 7.55 -16.08
CA ARG A 260 27.62 7.38 -15.04
C ARG A 260 27.38 6.15 -14.17
N VAL A 261 26.14 5.91 -13.74
CA VAL A 261 25.79 4.69 -12.98
C VAL A 261 26.07 3.43 -13.78
N ARG A 262 25.74 3.42 -15.08
CA ARG A 262 26.03 2.28 -15.97
C ARG A 262 27.53 2.04 -16.16
N LYS A 263 28.34 3.11 -16.20
CA LYS A 263 29.79 3.04 -16.40
C LYS A 263 30.58 2.72 -15.14
N ASP A 264 30.03 3.01 -13.95
CA ASP A 264 30.64 2.65 -12.68
C ASP A 264 30.29 1.20 -12.31
N PRO A 265 31.26 0.27 -12.20
CA PRO A 265 30.98 -1.13 -11.92
C PRO A 265 30.29 -1.39 -10.58
N VAL A 266 30.53 -0.55 -9.57
CA VAL A 266 29.95 -0.69 -8.23
C VAL A 266 28.51 -0.18 -8.23
N LEU A 267 28.27 0.99 -8.82
CA LEU A 267 26.91 1.55 -8.93
C LEU A 267 26.03 0.71 -9.85
N SER A 268 26.58 0.22 -10.96
CA SER A 268 25.89 -0.67 -11.90
C SER A 268 25.52 -2.02 -11.26
N HIS A 269 26.41 -2.58 -10.42
CA HIS A 269 26.12 -3.79 -9.66
C HIS A 269 24.99 -3.57 -8.65
N GLU A 270 25.06 -2.49 -7.87
CA GLU A 270 24.02 -2.14 -6.89
C GLU A 270 22.66 -1.92 -7.57
N TYR A 271 22.65 -1.18 -8.69
CA TYR A 271 21.47 -0.96 -9.52
C TYR A 271 20.84 -2.27 -9.99
N THR A 272 21.66 -3.15 -10.58
CA THR A 272 21.21 -4.45 -11.10
C THR A 272 20.71 -5.37 -9.99
N TYR A 273 21.42 -5.40 -8.85
CA TYR A 273 21.08 -6.26 -7.71
C TYR A 273 19.69 -5.95 -7.14
N ARG A 274 19.36 -4.66 -6.96
CA ARG A 274 18.06 -4.25 -6.43
C ARG A 274 16.92 -4.53 -7.40
N LEU A 275 17.11 -4.26 -8.69
CA LEU A 275 16.13 -4.57 -9.73
C LEU A 275 15.84 -6.08 -9.82
N GLU A 276 16.88 -6.92 -9.80
CA GLU A 276 16.72 -8.37 -9.81
C GLU A 276 15.96 -8.92 -8.59
N ARG A 277 16.25 -8.38 -7.41
CA ARG A 277 15.61 -8.79 -6.16
C ARG A 277 14.10 -8.55 -6.21
N ASN A 278 13.67 -7.41 -6.75
CA ASN A 278 12.26 -7.06 -6.83
C ASN A 278 11.51 -7.91 -7.87
N LYS A 279 12.12 -8.14 -9.04
CA LYS A 279 11.60 -9.08 -10.06
C LYS A 279 11.42 -10.49 -9.47
N LYS A 280 12.37 -10.95 -8.64
CA LYS A 280 12.27 -12.24 -7.94
C LYS A 280 11.08 -12.27 -6.98
N SER A 281 10.82 -11.19 -6.23
CA SER A 281 9.63 -11.11 -5.36
C SER A 281 8.31 -11.19 -6.14
N TRP A 282 8.15 -10.45 -7.22
CA TRP A 282 6.92 -10.55 -8.03
C TRP A 282 6.70 -11.96 -8.59
N ASN A 283 7.77 -12.61 -9.04
CA ASN A 283 7.70 -14.00 -9.51
C ASN A 283 7.28 -14.97 -8.39
N VAL A 284 7.78 -14.77 -7.16
CA VAL A 284 7.37 -15.58 -5.99
C VAL A 284 5.89 -15.39 -5.72
N LEU A 285 5.40 -14.15 -5.64
CA LEU A 285 3.96 -13.87 -5.45
C LEU A 285 3.10 -14.48 -6.55
N SER A 286 3.50 -14.28 -7.81
CA SER A 286 2.77 -14.78 -8.98
C SER A 286 2.65 -16.29 -8.92
N ARG A 287 3.75 -16.98 -8.64
CA ARG A 287 3.76 -18.44 -8.46
C ARG A 287 2.90 -18.86 -7.27
N THR A 288 3.03 -18.20 -6.12
CA THR A 288 2.22 -18.49 -4.93
C THR A 288 0.73 -18.37 -5.23
N LEU A 289 0.30 -17.31 -5.92
CA LEU A 289 -1.10 -17.12 -6.28
C LEU A 289 -1.57 -18.17 -7.29
N LYS A 290 -0.78 -18.48 -8.32
CA LYS A 290 -1.10 -19.54 -9.29
C LYS A 290 -1.30 -20.89 -8.61
N GLU A 291 -0.39 -21.27 -7.74
CA GLU A 291 -0.47 -22.50 -6.95
C GLU A 291 -1.71 -22.50 -6.05
N ALA A 292 -2.01 -21.36 -5.40
CA ALA A 292 -3.18 -21.22 -4.55
C ALA A 292 -4.48 -21.32 -5.36
N LEU A 293 -4.55 -20.72 -6.56
CA LEU A 293 -5.69 -20.83 -7.46
C LEU A 293 -5.87 -22.23 -8.06
N GLY A 294 -4.81 -23.03 -8.14
CA GLY A 294 -4.87 -24.44 -8.56
C GLY A 294 -5.33 -25.41 -7.46
N SER A 295 -5.51 -24.95 -6.23
CA SER A 295 -5.94 -25.76 -5.09
C SER A 295 -7.45 -26.06 -5.10
N TYR A 296 -7.92 -26.86 -4.14
CA TYR A 296 -9.36 -27.10 -3.94
C TYR A 296 -10.08 -25.80 -3.57
N GLU A 297 -9.48 -25.02 -2.66
CA GLU A 297 -9.97 -23.70 -2.27
C GLU A 297 -9.96 -22.69 -3.44
N GLY A 298 -9.00 -22.82 -4.36
CA GLY A 298 -8.93 -22.02 -5.58
C GLY A 298 -10.06 -22.32 -6.56
N LYS A 299 -10.45 -23.60 -6.67
CA LYS A 299 -11.64 -24.03 -7.42
C LYS A 299 -12.92 -23.47 -6.81
N ASP A 300 -13.05 -23.53 -5.48
CA ASP A 300 -14.19 -22.95 -4.77
C ASP A 300 -14.27 -21.44 -4.99
N PHE A 301 -13.14 -20.71 -4.90
CA PHE A 301 -13.07 -19.29 -5.23
C PHE A 301 -13.57 -19.01 -6.65
N PHE A 302 -13.09 -19.74 -7.65
CA PHE A 302 -13.50 -19.55 -9.05
C PHE A 302 -15.01 -19.75 -9.25
N PHE A 303 -15.60 -20.76 -8.59
CA PHE A 303 -17.05 -20.97 -8.64
C PHE A 303 -17.83 -19.86 -7.94
N HIS A 304 -17.38 -19.39 -6.78
CA HIS A 304 -18.03 -18.25 -6.11
C HIS A 304 -17.90 -16.97 -6.94
N TYR A 305 -16.79 -16.78 -7.65
CA TYR A 305 -16.56 -15.67 -8.55
C TYR A 305 -17.55 -15.66 -9.72
N LEU A 306 -17.83 -16.82 -10.33
CA LEU A 306 -18.77 -16.91 -11.44
C LEU A 306 -20.23 -16.87 -10.96
N VAL A 307 -20.58 -17.63 -9.93
CA VAL A 307 -21.98 -17.97 -9.67
C VAL A 307 -22.64 -17.07 -8.61
N GLY A 308 -21.85 -16.39 -7.78
CA GLY A 308 -22.39 -15.69 -6.61
C GLY A 308 -23.22 -16.63 -5.72
N ARG A 309 -24.33 -16.12 -5.15
CA ARG A 309 -25.18 -16.83 -4.17
C ARG A 309 -26.48 -17.43 -4.73
N THR A 310 -26.92 -17.08 -5.94
CA THR A 310 -28.29 -17.38 -6.38
C THR A 310 -28.35 -18.37 -7.53
N GLU A 311 -28.80 -19.59 -7.24
CA GLU A 311 -29.30 -20.56 -8.23
C GLU A 311 -30.56 -20.06 -8.97
N ILE A 312 -31.14 -18.93 -8.56
CA ILE A 312 -32.54 -18.59 -8.85
C ILE A 312 -32.77 -17.83 -10.16
N LYS A 313 -31.76 -17.31 -10.86
CA LYS A 313 -31.85 -16.84 -12.27
C LYS A 313 -30.44 -16.51 -12.79
N GLN A 314 -29.69 -17.53 -13.21
CA GLN A 314 -28.27 -17.38 -13.57
C GLN A 314 -28.08 -16.80 -14.98
N GLN A 315 -28.20 -15.48 -15.12
CA GLN A 315 -27.49 -14.76 -16.18
C GLN A 315 -26.25 -14.14 -15.56
N LEU A 316 -25.05 -14.55 -16.00
CA LEU A 316 -23.85 -13.82 -15.65
C LEU A 316 -23.97 -12.39 -16.19
N GLN A 317 -23.51 -11.44 -15.39
CA GLN A 317 -23.40 -10.04 -15.77
C GLN A 317 -21.99 -9.57 -15.37
N GLY A 318 -21.51 -8.54 -16.05
CA GLY A 318 -20.31 -7.80 -15.68
C GLY A 318 -19.03 -8.59 -15.79
N ARG A 319 -18.16 -8.42 -14.79
CA ARG A 319 -16.84 -9.06 -14.73
C ARG A 319 -16.92 -10.60 -14.78
N PRO A 320 -17.85 -11.27 -14.09
CA PRO A 320 -18.11 -12.71 -14.29
C PRO A 320 -18.46 -13.08 -15.71
N LEU A 321 -19.33 -12.31 -16.37
CA LEU A 321 -19.70 -12.55 -17.76
C LEU A 321 -18.48 -12.39 -18.68
N TRP A 322 -17.69 -11.34 -18.51
CA TRP A 322 -16.48 -11.13 -19.31
C TRP A 322 -15.46 -12.25 -19.12
N LEU A 323 -15.23 -12.70 -17.88
CA LEU A 323 -14.38 -13.85 -17.61
C LEU A 323 -14.93 -15.11 -18.27
N TRP A 324 -16.24 -15.34 -18.17
CA TRP A 324 -16.90 -16.47 -18.83
C TRP A 324 -16.75 -16.41 -20.35
N GLU A 325 -17.02 -15.27 -20.97
CA GLU A 325 -16.88 -15.07 -22.41
C GLU A 325 -15.43 -15.22 -22.87
N ALA A 326 -14.45 -14.81 -22.05
CA ALA A 326 -13.03 -14.99 -22.34
C ALA A 326 -12.63 -16.48 -22.32
N LEU A 327 -13.18 -17.27 -21.39
CA LEU A 327 -12.85 -18.68 -21.23
C LEU A 327 -13.65 -19.62 -22.15
N MET A 328 -14.94 -19.33 -22.31
CA MET A 328 -15.91 -20.20 -22.98
C MET A 328 -16.35 -19.66 -24.35
N GLY A 329 -16.19 -18.35 -24.59
CA GLY A 329 -16.57 -17.66 -25.82
C GLY A 329 -17.93 -16.95 -25.71
N LYS A 330 -18.06 -15.77 -26.35
CA LYS A 330 -19.26 -14.90 -26.34
C LYS A 330 -20.58 -15.58 -26.75
N LYS A 331 -20.53 -16.68 -27.50
CA LYS A 331 -21.72 -17.41 -27.99
C LYS A 331 -22.16 -18.53 -27.05
N VAL A 332 -21.38 -18.84 -26.02
CA VAL A 332 -21.69 -19.93 -25.08
C VAL A 332 -22.45 -19.35 -23.89
N PRO A 333 -23.76 -19.63 -23.76
CA PRO A 333 -24.51 -19.16 -22.61
C PRO A 333 -23.95 -19.76 -21.34
N PHE A 334 -24.01 -19.01 -20.25
CA PHE A 334 -23.61 -19.52 -18.95
C PHE A 334 -24.42 -20.75 -18.56
N ARG A 335 -23.72 -21.80 -18.13
CA ARG A 335 -24.34 -22.98 -17.53
C ARG A 335 -23.42 -23.55 -16.46
N ILE A 336 -23.98 -23.83 -15.28
CA ILE A 336 -23.22 -24.33 -14.13
C ILE A 336 -22.53 -25.67 -14.39
N ASP A 337 -23.12 -26.54 -15.22
CA ASP A 337 -22.53 -27.83 -15.60
C ASP A 337 -21.24 -27.70 -16.43
N LEU A 338 -21.00 -26.51 -17.01
CA LEU A 338 -19.78 -26.18 -17.72
C LEU A 338 -18.74 -25.46 -16.84
N ALA A 339 -19.04 -25.19 -15.56
CA ALA A 339 -18.13 -24.47 -14.68
C ALA A 339 -16.81 -25.22 -14.46
N ASP A 340 -16.84 -26.55 -14.34
CA ASP A 340 -15.63 -27.39 -14.25
C ASP A 340 -14.73 -27.26 -15.48
N GLU A 341 -15.33 -27.15 -16.67
CA GLU A 341 -14.60 -26.95 -17.92
C GLU A 341 -14.05 -25.53 -18.01
N ALA A 342 -14.83 -24.52 -17.61
CA ALA A 342 -14.37 -23.14 -17.52
C ALA A 342 -13.19 -23.00 -16.54
N TYR A 343 -13.22 -23.71 -15.40
CA TYR A 343 -12.12 -23.72 -14.43
C TYR A 343 -10.83 -24.31 -15.01
N LYS A 344 -10.92 -25.42 -15.76
CA LYS A 344 -9.74 -25.98 -16.44
C LYS A 344 -9.12 -24.98 -17.42
N ARG A 345 -9.97 -24.26 -18.18
CA ARG A 345 -9.52 -23.22 -19.10
C ARG A 345 -8.94 -22.01 -18.38
N PHE A 346 -9.53 -21.64 -17.24
CA PHE A 346 -9.02 -20.61 -16.37
C PHE A 346 -7.59 -20.91 -15.92
N LEU A 347 -7.31 -22.12 -15.44
CA LEU A 347 -5.95 -22.53 -15.05
C LEU A 347 -4.97 -22.48 -16.23
N ILE A 348 -5.38 -22.92 -17.42
CA ILE A 348 -4.54 -22.83 -18.62
C ILE A 348 -4.24 -21.38 -18.97
N GLN A 349 -5.24 -20.49 -18.88
CA GLN A 349 -5.09 -19.08 -19.20
C GLN A 349 -4.23 -18.37 -18.15
N LEU A 350 -4.36 -18.74 -16.87
CA LEU A 350 -3.58 -18.19 -15.77
C LEU A 350 -2.07 -18.44 -15.97
N GLU A 351 -1.70 -19.56 -16.60
CA GLU A 351 -0.31 -19.84 -16.95
C GLU A 351 0.19 -19.07 -18.16
N LYS A 352 -0.69 -18.82 -19.14
CA LYS A 352 -0.31 -18.24 -20.43
C LYS A 352 -0.39 -16.71 -20.49
N ASP A 353 -1.25 -16.12 -19.68
CA ASP A 353 -1.59 -14.70 -19.76
C ASP A 353 -1.38 -14.02 -18.40
N PRO A 354 -0.30 -13.24 -18.23
CA PRO A 354 -0.05 -12.54 -16.98
C PRO A 354 -1.14 -11.52 -16.64
N LYS A 355 -1.90 -11.02 -17.64
CA LYS A 355 -2.99 -10.06 -17.39
C LYS A 355 -4.14 -10.68 -16.59
N LEU A 356 -4.34 -12.00 -16.69
CA LEU A 356 -5.36 -12.68 -15.90
C LEU A 356 -4.99 -12.73 -14.41
N LEU A 357 -3.71 -12.92 -14.10
CA LEU A 357 -3.21 -12.86 -12.73
C LEU A 357 -3.41 -11.45 -12.14
N ASP A 358 -3.06 -10.42 -12.92
CA ASP A 358 -3.24 -9.02 -12.53
C ASP A 358 -4.72 -8.71 -12.30
N PHE A 359 -5.60 -9.18 -13.18
CA PHE A 359 -7.04 -9.03 -13.04
C PHE A 359 -7.60 -9.66 -11.76
N ILE A 360 -7.07 -10.82 -11.34
CA ILE A 360 -7.47 -11.44 -10.08
C ILE A 360 -6.91 -10.65 -8.88
N LEU A 361 -5.64 -10.26 -8.91
CA LEU A 361 -5.03 -9.46 -7.84
C LEU A 361 -5.65 -8.06 -7.73
N TRP A 362 -6.17 -7.51 -8.82
CA TRP A 362 -6.84 -6.20 -8.87
C TRP A 362 -8.02 -6.11 -7.91
N HIS A 363 -8.66 -7.24 -7.57
CA HIS A 363 -9.71 -7.24 -6.53
C HIS A 363 -9.18 -6.83 -5.14
N LEU A 364 -7.86 -6.78 -4.91
CA LEU A 364 -7.26 -6.24 -3.69
C LEU A 364 -7.12 -4.68 -3.69
N THR A 365 -7.68 -3.96 -4.69
CA THR A 365 -7.53 -2.49 -4.91
C THR A 365 -8.85 -1.67 -4.79
N ARG A 366 -8.83 -0.32 -4.70
CA ARG A 366 -10.01 0.57 -4.38
C ARG A 366 -11.12 0.69 -5.41
N PRO A 367 -10.93 0.64 -6.74
CA PRO A 367 -11.99 1.11 -7.63
C PRO A 367 -13.25 0.23 -7.54
N ALA A 368 -13.11 -0.96 -6.95
CA ALA A 368 -14.21 -1.75 -6.45
C ALA A 368 -14.70 -1.18 -5.10
N GLU A 369 -13.95 -1.30 -4.00
CA GLU A 369 -14.42 -1.18 -2.60
C GLU A 369 -15.06 0.16 -2.13
N ALA A 370 -15.02 1.26 -2.90
CA ALA A 370 -15.43 2.58 -2.43
C ALA A 370 -16.91 2.64 -1.96
N ALA A 371 -17.82 2.00 -2.69
CA ALA A 371 -19.23 1.98 -2.33
C ALA A 371 -19.49 1.09 -1.11
N SER A 372 -18.86 -0.08 -1.06
CA SER A 372 -18.91 -1.02 0.08
C SER A 372 -18.36 -0.42 1.35
N GLU A 373 -17.17 0.19 1.32
CA GLU A 373 -16.57 0.82 2.51
C GLU A 373 -17.37 2.03 2.96
N ALA A 374 -17.85 2.88 2.05
CA ALA A 374 -18.76 3.96 2.41
C ALA A 374 -20.08 3.44 3.01
N THR A 375 -20.59 2.30 2.54
CA THR A 375 -21.76 1.63 3.11
C THR A 375 -21.48 1.07 4.50
N LYS A 376 -20.32 0.43 4.70
CA LYS A 376 -19.85 -0.11 5.98
C LYS A 376 -19.65 1.00 7.02
N GLU A 377 -19.04 2.11 6.63
CA GLU A 377 -18.85 3.30 7.47
C GLU A 377 -20.19 3.96 7.80
N ALA A 378 -21.07 4.14 6.80
CA ALA A 378 -22.41 4.68 7.02
C ALA A 378 -23.24 3.79 7.95
N LEU A 379 -23.11 2.46 7.85
CA LEU A 379 -23.75 1.53 8.76
C LEU A 379 -23.23 1.71 10.19
N SER A 380 -21.92 1.78 10.38
CA SER A 380 -21.33 2.01 11.70
C SER A 380 -21.83 3.32 12.33
N GLN A 381 -21.87 4.40 11.55
CA GLN A 381 -22.43 5.68 12.01
C GLN A 381 -23.94 5.59 12.26
N GLY A 382 -24.70 4.90 11.42
CA GLY A 382 -26.12 4.68 11.58
C GLY A 382 -26.44 3.90 12.87
N LEU A 383 -25.65 2.88 13.17
CA LEU A 383 -25.75 2.10 14.41
C LEU A 383 -25.45 2.93 15.67
N SER A 384 -24.68 4.01 15.56
CA SER A 384 -24.38 4.91 16.68
C SER A 384 -25.46 5.99 16.93
N LYS A 385 -26.31 6.26 15.94
CA LYS A 385 -27.18 7.45 15.94
C LYS A 385 -28.68 7.13 15.79
N GLU A 386 -29.00 6.08 15.05
CA GLU A 386 -30.35 5.79 14.58
C GLU A 386 -30.90 4.49 15.18
N GLU A 387 -31.84 4.64 16.11
CA GLU A 387 -32.54 3.53 16.78
C GLU A 387 -33.14 2.49 15.80
N PRO A 388 -33.74 2.87 14.64
CA PRO A 388 -34.26 1.90 13.69
C PRO A 388 -33.18 0.97 13.11
N ILE A 389 -31.98 1.50 12.84
CA ILE A 389 -30.85 0.72 12.29
C ILE A 389 -30.36 -0.27 13.36
N CYS A 390 -30.25 0.18 14.62
CA CYS A 390 -29.87 -0.69 15.74
C CYS A 390 -30.84 -1.86 15.92
N LYS A 391 -32.15 -1.61 15.86
CA LYS A 391 -33.17 -2.66 16.01
C LYS A 391 -33.06 -3.72 14.91
N ILE A 392 -32.92 -3.28 13.66
CA ILE A 392 -32.75 -4.18 12.50
C ILE A 392 -31.46 -5.01 12.65
N ALA A 393 -30.35 -4.39 13.05
CA ALA A 393 -29.08 -5.09 13.26
C ALA A 393 -29.14 -6.08 14.43
N MET A 394 -29.83 -5.72 15.53
CA MET A 394 -30.04 -6.58 16.69
C MET A 394 -30.88 -7.81 16.38
N GLU A 395 -31.97 -7.65 15.63
CA GLU A 395 -32.75 -8.79 15.13
C GLU A 395 -31.86 -9.77 14.36
N TRP A 396 -30.96 -9.25 13.54
CA TRP A 396 -30.07 -10.07 12.73
C TRP A 396 -28.98 -10.82 13.50
N ILE A 397 -28.27 -10.17 14.42
CA ILE A 397 -27.22 -10.83 15.23
C ILE A 397 -27.78 -12.07 15.91
N TRP A 398 -29.00 -11.96 16.40
CA TRP A 398 -29.68 -13.05 17.07
C TRP A 398 -30.25 -14.10 16.11
N GLU A 399 -30.53 -13.74 14.85
CA GLU A 399 -30.79 -14.69 13.78
C GLU A 399 -29.50 -15.40 13.30
N ALA A 400 -28.36 -14.72 13.31
CA ALA A 400 -27.04 -15.24 12.91
C ALA A 400 -26.47 -16.22 13.95
N GLY A 401 -26.93 -16.13 15.20
CA GLY A 401 -26.75 -17.14 16.22
C GLY A 401 -25.50 -16.96 17.11
N PRO A 402 -25.14 -17.98 17.91
CA PRO A 402 -24.17 -17.85 19.00
C PRO A 402 -22.75 -17.45 18.58
N LYS A 403 -22.38 -17.64 17.29
CA LYS A 403 -21.07 -17.25 16.76
C LYS A 403 -20.88 -15.73 16.84
N TRP A 404 -21.81 -14.98 16.25
CA TRP A 404 -21.78 -13.51 16.24
C TRP A 404 -21.91 -12.94 17.65
N GLU A 405 -22.80 -13.52 18.45
CA GLU A 405 -22.98 -13.19 19.86
C GLU A 405 -21.67 -13.33 20.66
N GLY A 406 -20.90 -14.42 20.46
CA GLY A 406 -19.62 -14.65 21.12
C GLY A 406 -18.48 -13.76 20.61
N GLU A 407 -18.41 -13.49 19.30
CA GLU A 407 -17.39 -12.61 18.69
C GLU A 407 -17.56 -11.16 19.17
N LEU A 408 -18.81 -10.70 19.32
CA LEU A 408 -19.11 -9.38 19.88
C LEU A 408 -18.79 -9.30 21.37
N GLN A 409 -19.02 -10.35 22.14
CA GLN A 409 -18.63 -10.42 23.56
C GLN A 409 -17.11 -10.30 23.75
N ALA A 410 -16.32 -10.77 22.79
CA ALA A 410 -14.86 -10.64 22.81
C ALA A 410 -14.38 -9.22 22.47
N SER A 411 -15.26 -8.35 21.95
CA SER A 411 -14.93 -6.96 21.69
C SER A 411 -14.65 -6.21 23.00
N SER A 412 -13.54 -5.47 23.04
CA SER A 412 -13.23 -4.58 24.16
C SER A 412 -14.31 -3.51 24.39
N SER A 413 -15.14 -3.26 23.38
CA SER A 413 -16.25 -2.31 23.41
C SER A 413 -17.55 -2.90 23.96
N TRP A 414 -17.65 -4.21 24.20
CA TRP A 414 -18.89 -4.86 24.66
C TRP A 414 -19.41 -4.37 26.02
N ASN A 415 -18.51 -3.89 26.89
CA ASN A 415 -18.81 -3.52 28.28
C ASN A 415 -18.99 -2.00 28.52
N ILE A 416 -19.43 -1.24 27.50
CA ILE A 416 -19.45 0.23 27.58
C ILE A 416 -20.68 0.80 28.31
N SER A 417 -21.87 0.17 28.24
CA SER A 417 -23.08 0.69 28.92
C SER A 417 -23.28 0.07 30.29
N GLU A 418 -23.76 0.85 31.27
CA GLU A 418 -24.03 0.36 32.63
C GLU A 418 -25.08 -0.76 32.69
N HIS A 419 -26.02 -0.80 31.74
CA HIS A 419 -27.11 -1.78 31.69
C HIS A 419 -26.73 -3.09 30.98
N THR A 420 -25.76 -3.07 30.07
CA THR A 420 -25.28 -4.27 29.36
C THR A 420 -24.03 -4.86 29.98
N ARG A 421 -23.32 -4.09 30.84
CA ARG A 421 -22.13 -4.54 31.54
C ARG A 421 -22.47 -5.77 32.39
N HIS A 422 -21.72 -6.85 32.17
CA HIS A 422 -21.89 -8.16 32.83
C HIS A 422 -23.04 -9.06 32.35
N LEU A 423 -23.83 -8.65 31.34
CA LEU A 423 -24.81 -9.55 30.73
C LEU A 423 -24.15 -10.40 29.64
N ASP A 424 -24.44 -11.71 29.67
CA ASP A 424 -24.07 -12.60 28.57
C ASP A 424 -25.00 -12.38 27.35
N PRO A 425 -24.61 -12.83 26.14
CA PRO A 425 -25.41 -12.58 24.94
C PRO A 425 -26.85 -13.13 25.02
N ALA A 426 -27.05 -14.27 25.69
CA ALA A 426 -28.37 -14.86 25.89
C ALA A 426 -29.28 -13.98 26.78
N SER A 427 -28.73 -13.38 27.83
CA SER A 427 -29.44 -12.46 28.71
C SER A 427 -29.76 -11.14 28.02
N LEU A 428 -28.86 -10.63 27.17
CA LEU A 428 -29.12 -9.45 26.34
C LEU A 428 -30.25 -9.72 25.34
N ARG A 429 -30.23 -10.91 24.71
CA ARG A 429 -31.31 -11.37 23.82
C ARG A 429 -32.66 -11.39 24.51
N LYS A 430 -32.73 -12.00 25.68
CA LYS A 430 -33.95 -12.05 26.48
C LYS A 430 -34.41 -10.66 26.90
N SER A 431 -33.49 -9.78 27.26
CA SER A 431 -33.80 -8.42 27.71
C SER A 431 -34.40 -7.56 26.60
N TYR A 432 -33.84 -7.59 25.38
CA TYR A 432 -34.46 -6.87 24.27
C TYR A 432 -35.74 -7.53 23.76
N GLN A 433 -35.86 -8.87 23.76
CA GLN A 433 -37.14 -9.53 23.43
C GLN A 433 -38.26 -9.12 24.41
N ASN A 434 -37.90 -8.79 25.65
CA ASN A 434 -38.81 -8.27 26.67
C ASN A 434 -38.98 -6.74 26.62
N GLY A 435 -38.37 -6.03 25.66
CA GLY A 435 -38.46 -4.58 25.52
C GLY A 435 -37.77 -3.78 26.65
N GLN A 436 -36.73 -4.34 27.28
CA GLN A 436 -36.07 -3.74 28.46
C GLN A 436 -34.96 -2.75 28.12
N PHE A 437 -34.60 -2.58 26.84
CA PHE A 437 -33.54 -1.67 26.43
C PHE A 437 -34.08 -0.27 26.16
N SER A 438 -33.42 0.71 26.77
CA SER A 438 -33.60 2.12 26.44
C SER A 438 -32.94 2.45 25.09
N ARG A 439 -33.24 3.63 24.54
CA ARG A 439 -32.58 4.12 23.32
C ARG A 439 -31.06 4.19 23.49
N SER A 440 -30.56 4.62 24.65
CA SER A 440 -29.12 4.66 24.93
C SER A 440 -28.48 3.27 24.94
N ASP A 441 -29.19 2.25 25.44
CA ASP A 441 -28.68 0.87 25.44
C ASP A 441 -28.58 0.33 24.01
N LEU A 442 -29.57 0.62 23.17
CA LEU A 442 -29.59 0.22 21.76
C LEU A 442 -28.45 0.87 20.96
N LEU A 443 -28.22 2.16 21.14
CA LEU A 443 -27.13 2.88 20.46
C LEU A 443 -25.76 2.39 20.96
N ALA A 444 -25.60 2.14 22.26
CA ALA A 444 -24.35 1.62 22.80
C ALA A 444 -24.02 0.23 22.24
N ILE A 445 -25.01 -0.66 22.10
CA ILE A 445 -24.81 -1.97 21.43
C ILE A 445 -24.49 -1.76 19.94
N GLY A 446 -25.18 -0.82 19.29
CA GLY A 446 -24.90 -0.38 17.93
C GLY A 446 -23.47 0.09 17.71
N ASP A 447 -22.89 0.87 18.63
CA ASP A 447 -21.50 1.32 18.58
C ASP A 447 -20.51 0.15 18.59
N VAL A 448 -20.78 -0.89 19.39
CA VAL A 448 -19.93 -2.09 19.45
C VAL A 448 -19.98 -2.85 18.13
N LEU A 449 -21.18 -2.95 17.56
CA LEU A 449 -21.40 -3.60 16.27
C LEU A 449 -20.73 -2.86 15.13
N GLY A 450 -20.92 -1.54 15.06
CA GLY A 450 -20.27 -0.69 14.07
C GLY A 450 -18.75 -0.78 14.16
N SER A 451 -18.21 -0.76 15.38
CA SER A 451 -16.78 -0.93 15.64
C SER A 451 -16.26 -2.30 15.20
N TYR A 452 -17.04 -3.36 15.42
CA TYR A 452 -16.67 -4.71 14.99
C TYR A 452 -16.69 -4.84 13.46
N LEU A 453 -17.74 -4.36 12.81
CA LEU A 453 -17.90 -4.40 11.35
C LEU A 453 -16.79 -3.61 10.64
N ILE A 454 -16.42 -2.42 11.14
CA ILE A 454 -15.29 -1.65 10.61
C ILE A 454 -13.98 -2.45 10.65
N ARG A 455 -13.75 -3.20 11.73
CA ARG A 455 -12.48 -3.91 11.99
C ARG A 455 -12.40 -5.30 11.34
N SER A 456 -13.51 -5.86 10.88
CA SER A 456 -13.56 -7.24 10.39
C SER A 456 -14.24 -7.32 9.03
N ASP A 457 -13.41 -7.41 7.98
CA ASP A 457 -13.90 -7.64 6.61
C ASP A 457 -14.68 -8.94 6.49
N SER A 458 -14.30 -9.98 7.25
CA SER A 458 -15.06 -11.24 7.32
C SER A 458 -16.44 -11.07 7.95
N ALA A 459 -16.57 -10.18 8.94
CA ALA A 459 -17.86 -9.88 9.56
C ALA A 459 -18.75 -9.08 8.60
N TRP A 460 -18.16 -8.09 7.92
CA TRP A 460 -18.85 -7.34 6.87
C TRP A 460 -19.27 -8.24 5.71
N ALA A 461 -18.38 -9.13 5.26
CA ALA A 461 -18.64 -10.18 4.28
C ALA A 461 -19.77 -11.11 4.74
N ASP A 462 -19.74 -11.64 5.96
CA ASP A 462 -20.82 -12.48 6.53
C ASP A 462 -22.17 -11.72 6.62
N LEU A 463 -22.16 -10.38 6.75
CA LEU A 463 -23.37 -9.55 6.74
C LEU A 463 -23.95 -9.39 5.33
N VAL A 464 -23.09 -9.15 4.33
CA VAL A 464 -23.44 -9.16 2.90
C VAL A 464 -23.84 -10.58 2.45
N TYR A 465 -23.22 -11.61 3.04
CA TYR A 465 -23.38 -13.02 2.74
C TYR A 465 -23.88 -13.84 3.93
N SER A 466 -25.19 -13.98 4.06
CA SER A 466 -25.73 -14.97 4.99
C SER A 466 -25.47 -16.40 4.48
N LYS A 467 -25.06 -17.36 5.33
CA LYS A 467 -24.95 -18.78 4.91
C LYS A 467 -26.30 -19.50 4.81
N THR A 468 -27.38 -18.88 5.28
CA THR A 468 -28.70 -19.53 5.47
C THR A 468 -29.66 -19.39 4.28
N GLY A 469 -29.23 -18.81 3.16
CA GLY A 469 -30.07 -18.54 1.98
C GLY A 469 -31.15 -17.47 2.15
N LYS A 470 -31.39 -16.94 3.37
CA LYS A 470 -32.30 -15.81 3.60
C LYS A 470 -31.67 -14.51 3.09
N PHE A 471 -32.51 -13.57 2.61
CA PHE A 471 -32.11 -12.25 2.12
C PHE A 471 -31.10 -11.58 3.07
N PRO A 472 -30.04 -10.94 2.58
CA PRO A 472 -29.07 -10.26 3.44
C PRO A 472 -29.78 -9.17 4.23
N VAL A 473 -29.53 -9.07 5.54
CA VAL A 473 -30.11 -7.98 6.35
C VAL A 473 -29.67 -6.60 5.87
N VAL A 474 -28.57 -6.54 5.11
CA VAL A 474 -28.15 -5.36 4.33
C VAL A 474 -29.29 -4.75 3.52
N GLU A 475 -30.18 -5.57 2.92
CA GLU A 475 -31.33 -5.07 2.14
C GLU A 475 -32.24 -4.16 2.96
N LYS A 476 -32.40 -4.45 4.26
CA LYS A 476 -33.35 -3.74 5.13
C LYS A 476 -32.84 -2.37 5.56
N PHE A 477 -31.53 -2.20 5.73
CA PHE A 477 -30.97 -0.93 6.19
C PHE A 477 -30.27 -0.14 5.07
N PHE A 478 -29.85 -0.77 3.96
CA PHE A 478 -29.14 -0.10 2.87
C PHE A 478 -29.84 1.17 2.35
N PRO A 479 -31.17 1.15 2.10
CA PRO A 479 -31.93 2.36 1.77
C PRO A 479 -31.76 3.49 2.81
N LEU A 480 -31.79 3.15 4.10
CA LEU A 480 -31.64 4.11 5.19
C LEU A 480 -30.21 4.68 5.24
N LEU A 481 -29.20 3.88 4.93
CA LEU A 481 -27.81 4.34 4.91
C LEU A 481 -27.58 5.37 3.81
N VAL A 482 -28.12 5.13 2.61
CA VAL A 482 -28.03 6.09 1.50
C VAL A 482 -28.79 7.38 1.84
N GLN A 483 -29.97 7.27 2.47
CA GLN A 483 -30.77 8.44 2.86
C GLN A 483 -30.12 9.29 3.95
N TYR A 484 -29.50 8.66 4.96
CA TYR A 484 -28.96 9.37 6.12
C TYR A 484 -27.50 9.78 5.96
N SER A 485 -26.77 9.23 4.99
CA SER A 485 -25.35 9.53 4.76
C SER A 485 -25.11 10.07 3.35
N PRO A 486 -24.92 11.40 3.21
CA PRO A 486 -24.51 12.00 1.93
C PRO A 486 -23.21 11.42 1.37
N GLY A 487 -22.28 11.00 2.25
CA GLY A 487 -21.04 10.33 1.82
C GLY A 487 -21.29 8.94 1.21
N CYS A 488 -22.25 8.19 1.76
CA CYS A 488 -22.68 6.91 1.17
C CYS A 488 -23.38 7.12 -0.17
N ALA A 489 -24.29 8.09 -0.25
CA ALA A 489 -24.97 8.45 -1.50
C ALA A 489 -24.00 8.90 -2.59
N LEU A 490 -23.02 9.73 -2.24
CA LEU A 490 -21.97 10.18 -3.16
C LEU A 490 -21.13 9.00 -3.67
N ALA A 491 -20.69 8.12 -2.79
CA ALA A 491 -19.89 6.95 -3.18
C ALA A 491 -20.65 6.03 -4.14
N TRP A 492 -21.96 5.82 -3.93
CA TRP A 492 -22.79 5.06 -4.85
C TRP A 492 -23.03 5.79 -6.18
N LEU A 493 -23.23 7.11 -6.17
CA LEU A 493 -23.34 7.91 -7.39
C LEU A 493 -22.06 7.82 -8.22
N GLU A 494 -20.90 8.02 -7.60
CA GLU A 494 -19.61 7.95 -8.28
C GLU A 494 -19.30 6.52 -8.75
N SER A 495 -19.70 5.51 -7.98
CA SER A 495 -19.60 4.11 -8.40
C SER A 495 -20.45 3.83 -9.63
N LEU A 496 -21.70 4.29 -9.68
CA LEU A 496 -22.54 4.17 -10.87
C LEU A 496 -21.92 4.89 -12.06
N ALA A 497 -21.57 6.18 -11.89
CA ALA A 497 -21.12 7.01 -12.99
C ALA A 497 -19.80 6.55 -13.62
N ASN A 498 -18.88 6.01 -12.81
CA ASN A 498 -17.50 5.77 -13.26
C ASN A 498 -17.04 4.31 -13.20
N ASN A 499 -17.61 3.49 -12.31
CA ASN A 499 -17.02 2.19 -11.94
C ASN A 499 -17.95 0.99 -12.15
N ASP A 500 -19.23 1.22 -12.46
CA ASP A 500 -20.25 0.19 -12.64
C ASP A 500 -21.22 0.57 -13.78
N GLN A 501 -20.74 0.37 -15.00
CA GLN A 501 -21.48 0.60 -16.24
C GLN A 501 -22.83 -0.14 -16.28
N GLU A 502 -22.92 -1.32 -15.67
CA GLU A 502 -24.14 -2.12 -15.71
C GLU A 502 -25.21 -1.55 -14.80
N SER A 503 -24.83 -1.21 -13.57
CA SER A 503 -25.73 -0.51 -12.64
C SER A 503 -26.10 0.87 -13.19
N PHE A 504 -25.18 1.58 -13.87
CA PHE A 504 -25.46 2.83 -14.58
C PHE A 504 -26.53 2.69 -15.65
N GLU A 505 -26.39 1.70 -16.55
CA GLU A 505 -27.36 1.45 -17.61
C GLU A 505 -28.71 0.96 -17.06
N ALA A 506 -28.69 0.09 -16.04
CA ALA A 506 -29.90 -0.45 -15.43
C ALA A 506 -30.69 0.64 -14.68
N PHE A 507 -30.00 1.46 -13.88
CA PHE A 507 -30.60 2.61 -13.20
C PHE A 507 -31.08 3.65 -14.23
N GLY A 508 -30.26 3.96 -15.24
CA GLY A 508 -30.59 4.88 -16.32
C GLY A 508 -31.86 4.47 -17.08
N ARG A 509 -31.97 3.20 -17.49
CA ARG A 509 -33.18 2.66 -18.12
C ARG A 509 -34.38 2.70 -17.18
N TRP A 510 -34.19 2.44 -15.90
CA TRP A 510 -35.27 2.44 -14.93
C TRP A 510 -35.80 3.86 -14.66
N ILE A 511 -34.92 4.83 -14.39
CA ILE A 511 -35.31 6.22 -14.12
C ILE A 511 -35.89 6.87 -15.38
N CYS A 512 -35.30 6.55 -16.53
CA CYS A 512 -35.79 6.95 -17.84
C CYS A 512 -36.99 6.11 -18.33
N ASN A 513 -37.76 5.47 -17.46
CA ASN A 513 -39.08 4.91 -17.79
C ASN A 513 -40.12 5.16 -16.69
N GLN A 514 -39.81 6.02 -15.70
CA GLN A 514 -40.75 6.30 -14.61
C GLN A 514 -41.91 7.18 -15.08
N PRO A 515 -43.14 6.96 -14.57
CA PRO A 515 -44.32 7.76 -14.93
C PRO A 515 -44.13 9.28 -14.72
N GLU A 516 -43.25 9.64 -13.78
CA GLU A 516 -42.87 11.00 -13.40
C GLU A 516 -41.49 11.38 -13.98
N HIS A 517 -41.27 11.12 -15.27
CA HIS A 517 -40.00 11.40 -15.94
C HIS A 517 -39.54 12.86 -15.77
N LYS A 518 -38.62 13.12 -14.83
CA LYS A 518 -37.94 14.42 -14.68
C LYS A 518 -36.57 14.47 -15.36
N VAL A 519 -36.00 13.30 -15.68
CA VAL A 519 -34.70 13.17 -16.34
C VAL A 519 -34.90 12.50 -17.70
N ALA A 520 -34.53 13.21 -18.76
CA ALA A 520 -34.50 12.66 -20.12
C ALA A 520 -33.24 11.82 -20.34
N LEU A 521 -33.29 10.89 -21.31
CA LEU A 521 -32.16 10.01 -21.64
C LEU A 521 -30.88 10.82 -21.92
N GLU A 522 -31.01 11.93 -22.66
CA GLU A 522 -29.91 12.81 -23.05
C GLU A 522 -29.37 13.64 -21.87
N GLN A 523 -30.13 13.74 -20.79
CA GLN A 523 -29.79 14.55 -19.62
C GLN A 523 -29.26 13.70 -18.45
N TYR A 524 -29.41 12.37 -18.51
CA TYR A 524 -29.09 11.45 -17.42
C TYR A 524 -27.67 11.66 -16.86
N ASP A 525 -26.67 11.70 -17.74
CA ASP A 525 -25.28 11.87 -17.36
C ASP A 525 -25.01 13.28 -16.77
N SER A 526 -25.56 14.31 -17.41
CA SER A 526 -25.47 15.70 -16.90
C SER A 526 -26.16 15.88 -15.55
N TRP A 527 -27.25 15.14 -15.30
CA TRP A 527 -27.99 15.17 -14.05
C TRP A 527 -27.20 14.50 -12.93
N LEU A 528 -26.62 13.33 -13.18
CA LEU A 528 -25.76 12.65 -12.20
C LEU A 528 -24.56 13.51 -11.81
N ASN A 529 -23.94 14.21 -12.76
CA ASN A 529 -22.86 15.15 -12.46
C ASN A 529 -23.32 16.30 -11.54
N ARG A 530 -24.46 16.94 -11.85
CA ARG A 530 -25.02 18.01 -10.99
C ARG A 530 -25.40 17.49 -9.59
N ALA A 531 -25.97 16.29 -9.49
CA ALA A 531 -26.29 15.66 -8.21
C ALA A 531 -25.01 15.32 -7.43
N GLY A 532 -23.96 14.85 -8.12
CA GLY A 532 -22.63 14.60 -7.55
C GLY A 532 -21.99 15.86 -6.97
N ASP A 533 -22.02 16.98 -7.71
CA ASP A 533 -21.50 18.26 -7.23
C ASP A 533 -22.22 18.74 -5.95
N GLN A 534 -23.55 18.61 -5.91
CA GLN A 534 -24.35 18.96 -4.73
C GLN A 534 -24.08 18.03 -3.53
N LEU A 535 -23.86 16.74 -3.76
CA LEU A 535 -23.48 15.79 -2.71
C LEU A 535 -22.06 16.07 -2.17
N LYS A 536 -21.10 16.40 -3.04
CA LYS A 536 -19.75 16.83 -2.64
C LYS A 536 -19.81 18.07 -1.77
N GLU A 537 -20.56 19.08 -2.18
CA GLU A 537 -20.78 20.30 -1.41
C GLU A 537 -21.38 20.00 -0.03
N ALA A 538 -22.36 19.09 0.05
CA ALA A 538 -22.98 18.69 1.31
C ALA A 538 -22.02 17.95 2.25
N VAL A 539 -21.18 17.06 1.71
CA VAL A 539 -20.14 16.34 2.47
C VAL A 539 -19.10 17.32 3.02
N GLU A 540 -18.64 18.28 2.21
CA GLU A 540 -17.65 19.28 2.61
C GLU A 540 -18.19 20.24 3.69
N LYS A 541 -19.43 20.71 3.53
CA LYS A 541 -20.06 21.65 4.45
C LYS A 541 -20.64 20.99 5.71
N LYS A 542 -20.73 19.65 5.73
CA LYS A 542 -21.45 18.87 6.76
C LYS A 542 -22.89 19.33 6.95
N GLU A 543 -23.52 19.81 5.88
CA GLU A 543 -24.89 20.34 5.91
C GLU A 543 -25.91 19.25 5.57
N PRO A 544 -27.05 19.17 6.29
CA PRO A 544 -28.09 18.17 6.03
C PRO A 544 -29.05 18.57 4.90
N LEU A 545 -29.00 19.81 4.39
CA LEU A 545 -29.92 20.30 3.37
C LEU A 545 -29.34 20.05 1.98
N LEU A 546 -29.81 18.97 1.34
CA LEU A 546 -29.48 18.65 -0.04
C LEU A 546 -30.34 19.48 -1.00
N ALA A 547 -29.70 20.04 -2.03
CA ALA A 547 -30.40 20.71 -3.12
C ALA A 547 -31.19 19.70 -3.98
N GLU A 548 -32.10 20.21 -4.83
CA GLU A 548 -33.15 19.41 -5.48
C GLU A 548 -32.62 18.21 -6.30
N GLU A 549 -31.46 18.33 -6.95
CA GLU A 549 -30.92 17.28 -7.82
C GLU A 549 -30.31 16.12 -7.01
N ALA A 550 -29.55 16.42 -5.95
CA ALA A 550 -29.01 15.42 -5.03
C ALA A 550 -30.12 14.66 -4.30
N GLN A 551 -31.13 15.38 -3.79
CA GLN A 551 -32.26 14.72 -3.13
C GLN A 551 -33.05 13.84 -4.11
N TYR A 552 -33.24 14.31 -5.35
CA TYR A 552 -33.92 13.51 -6.37
C TYR A 552 -33.13 12.24 -6.76
N PHE A 553 -31.79 12.31 -6.80
CA PHE A 553 -30.95 11.13 -6.96
C PHE A 553 -31.15 10.14 -5.81
N ILE A 554 -31.03 10.60 -4.55
CA ILE A 554 -31.17 9.73 -3.37
C ILE A 554 -32.54 9.04 -3.37
N ASP A 555 -33.62 9.80 -3.55
CA ASP A 555 -34.99 9.25 -3.54
C ASP A 555 -35.20 8.23 -4.66
N SER A 556 -34.68 8.52 -5.86
CA SER A 556 -34.80 7.65 -7.02
C SER A 556 -33.97 6.38 -6.88
N PHE A 557 -32.73 6.52 -6.43
CA PHE A 557 -31.80 5.41 -6.21
C PHE A 557 -32.32 4.48 -5.10
N VAL A 558 -32.84 5.04 -4.00
CA VAL A 558 -33.48 4.24 -2.95
C VAL A 558 -34.69 3.48 -3.47
N LYS A 559 -35.59 4.13 -4.23
CA LYS A 559 -36.75 3.46 -4.84
C LYS A 559 -36.33 2.33 -5.79
N TRP A 560 -35.29 2.54 -6.58
CA TRP A 560 -34.75 1.53 -7.49
C TRP A 560 -34.16 0.34 -6.75
N THR A 561 -33.33 0.61 -5.74
CA THR A 561 -32.63 -0.42 -4.95
C THR A 561 -33.55 -1.19 -4.01
N MET A 562 -34.73 -0.66 -3.65
CA MET A 562 -35.80 -1.43 -2.98
C MET A 562 -36.61 -2.31 -3.93
N GLY A 563 -36.36 -2.24 -5.24
CA GLY A 563 -37.07 -3.00 -6.27
C GLY A 563 -36.11 -3.72 -7.22
N PRO A 564 -36.17 -3.45 -8.53
CA PRO A 564 -35.37 -4.19 -9.52
C PRO A 564 -33.86 -3.92 -9.45
N GLY A 565 -33.44 -2.87 -8.74
CA GLY A 565 -32.03 -2.49 -8.58
C GLY A 565 -31.28 -3.29 -7.52
N TRP A 566 -31.98 -3.96 -6.60
CA TRP A 566 -31.33 -4.61 -5.46
C TRP A 566 -30.29 -5.66 -5.87
N GLU A 567 -30.59 -6.46 -6.89
CA GLU A 567 -29.67 -7.51 -7.38
C GLU A 567 -28.35 -6.91 -7.88
N TYR A 568 -28.38 -5.72 -8.50
CA TYR A 568 -27.19 -5.01 -8.95
C TYR A 568 -26.33 -4.53 -7.79
N ILE A 569 -26.95 -3.92 -6.77
CA ILE A 569 -26.27 -3.48 -5.55
C ILE A 569 -25.66 -4.65 -4.80
N LEU A 570 -26.43 -5.73 -4.62
CA LEU A 570 -25.97 -6.91 -3.91
C LEU A 570 -24.80 -7.59 -4.65
N ASN A 571 -24.89 -7.71 -5.98
CA ASN A 571 -23.79 -8.24 -6.79
C ASN A 571 -22.56 -7.33 -6.68
N ARG A 572 -22.74 -6.01 -6.72
CA ARG A 572 -21.62 -5.07 -6.59
C ARG A 572 -20.96 -5.20 -5.22
N LEU A 573 -21.73 -5.13 -4.13
CA LEU A 573 -21.24 -5.36 -2.77
C LEU A 573 -20.54 -6.73 -2.64
N TRP A 574 -21.05 -7.78 -3.30
CA TRP A 574 -20.41 -9.10 -3.33
C TRP A 574 -19.01 -9.06 -3.95
N PHE A 575 -18.88 -8.46 -5.13
CA PHE A 575 -17.58 -8.32 -5.82
C PHE A 575 -16.61 -7.41 -5.07
N GLU A 576 -17.12 -6.42 -4.34
CA GLU A 576 -16.31 -5.52 -3.52
C GLU A 576 -15.90 -6.10 -2.16
N THR A 577 -16.57 -7.15 -1.66
CA THR A 577 -16.35 -7.64 -0.28
C THR A 577 -15.87 -9.08 -0.23
N ILE A 578 -16.62 -10.00 -0.85
CA ILE A 578 -16.39 -11.44 -0.73
C ILE A 578 -15.21 -11.88 -1.58
N ILE A 579 -15.12 -11.38 -2.81
CA ILE A 579 -14.03 -11.77 -3.73
C ILE A 579 -12.66 -11.35 -3.17
N PRO A 580 -12.46 -10.10 -2.70
CA PRO A 580 -11.21 -9.72 -2.05
C PRO A 580 -10.95 -10.52 -0.78
N GLU A 581 -11.95 -10.72 0.08
CA GLU A 581 -11.79 -11.51 1.33
C GLU A 581 -11.35 -12.95 1.03
N MET A 582 -12.03 -13.63 0.11
CA MET A 582 -11.70 -15.00 -0.31
C MET A 582 -10.30 -15.06 -0.92
N LEU A 583 -9.92 -14.07 -1.74
CA LEU A 583 -8.59 -13.98 -2.33
C LEU A 583 -7.51 -13.77 -1.26
N ARG A 584 -7.72 -12.84 -0.31
CA ARG A 584 -6.84 -12.62 0.84
C ARG A 584 -6.67 -13.91 1.63
N LYS A 585 -7.75 -14.63 1.90
CA LYS A 585 -7.73 -15.91 2.61
C LYS A 585 -6.96 -17.00 1.84
N LEU A 586 -7.17 -17.07 0.52
CA LEU A 586 -6.47 -18.02 -0.36
C LEU A 586 -4.95 -17.79 -0.32
N ILE A 587 -4.51 -16.54 -0.48
CA ILE A 587 -3.09 -16.16 -0.43
C ILE A 587 -2.52 -16.39 0.97
N LYS A 588 -3.22 -15.96 2.04
CA LYS A 588 -2.81 -16.18 3.44
C LYS A 588 -2.60 -17.66 3.74
N ASN A 589 -3.54 -18.52 3.35
CA ASN A 589 -3.43 -19.96 3.58
C ASN A 589 -2.21 -20.55 2.86
N ARG A 590 -1.92 -20.10 1.64
CA ARG A 590 -0.72 -20.53 0.91
C ARG A 590 0.56 -20.07 1.63
N TRP A 591 0.64 -18.82 2.08
CA TRP A 591 1.78 -18.32 2.86
C TRP A 591 1.95 -19.03 4.20
N LEU A 592 0.87 -19.40 4.88
CA LEU A 592 0.95 -20.19 6.11
C LEU A 592 1.50 -21.60 5.86
N SER A 593 1.22 -22.17 4.68
CA SER A 593 1.77 -23.47 4.27
C SER A 593 3.25 -23.42 3.89
N ASP A 594 3.74 -22.27 3.41
CA ASP A 594 5.13 -22.04 3.00
C ASP A 594 5.63 -20.67 3.50
N LYS A 595 5.90 -20.62 4.81
CA LYS A 595 6.33 -19.41 5.51
C LYS A 595 7.68 -18.90 4.99
N GLU A 596 8.55 -19.78 4.53
CA GLU A 596 9.86 -19.40 4.02
C GLU A 596 9.72 -18.60 2.72
N GLN A 597 8.84 -19.02 1.80
CA GLN A 597 8.55 -18.25 0.59
C GLN A 597 7.89 -16.90 0.91
N PHE A 598 6.95 -16.86 1.87
CA PHE A 598 6.37 -15.60 2.34
C PHE A 598 7.44 -14.62 2.80
N TRP A 599 8.33 -15.06 3.69
CA TRP A 599 9.37 -14.18 4.23
C TRP A 599 10.42 -13.77 3.18
N LYS A 600 10.74 -14.64 2.21
CA LYS A 600 11.57 -14.26 1.04
C LYS A 600 10.90 -13.17 0.21
N TRP A 601 9.59 -13.31 -0.04
CA TRP A 601 8.79 -12.32 -0.74
C TRP A 601 8.74 -11.00 0.03
N TYR A 602 8.40 -11.05 1.33
CA TYR A 602 8.33 -9.91 2.25
C TYR A 602 9.63 -9.10 2.24
N ARG A 603 10.79 -9.77 2.32
CA ARG A 603 12.09 -9.09 2.25
C ARG A 603 12.31 -8.31 0.96
N GLY A 604 11.86 -8.82 -0.19
CA GLY A 604 12.02 -8.07 -1.43
C GLY A 604 11.05 -6.90 -1.53
N ILE A 605 9.83 -7.04 -1.02
CA ILE A 605 8.86 -5.94 -1.06
C ILE A 605 9.14 -4.84 -0.03
N CYS A 606 9.68 -5.14 1.15
CA CYS A 606 9.95 -4.11 2.17
C CYS A 606 11.06 -3.12 1.78
N ALA A 607 11.87 -3.44 0.77
CA ALA A 607 12.86 -2.52 0.21
C ALA A 607 12.21 -1.47 -0.73
N LEU A 608 10.90 -1.54 -0.96
CA LEU A 608 10.17 -0.68 -1.87
C LEU A 608 9.55 0.50 -1.11
N PRO A 609 9.60 1.74 -1.66
CA PRO A 609 8.85 2.87 -1.12
C PRO A 609 7.35 2.60 -1.01
N ALA A 610 6.80 1.85 -1.97
CA ALA A 610 5.42 1.39 -1.99
C ALA A 610 5.03 0.53 -0.77
N ALA A 611 5.98 -0.13 -0.12
CA ALA A 611 5.72 -0.95 1.05
C ALA A 611 5.64 -0.13 2.35
N LYS A 612 5.98 1.16 2.33
CA LYS A 612 5.92 2.02 3.52
C LYS A 612 4.53 1.98 4.17
N THR A 613 3.46 2.10 3.40
CA THR A 613 2.08 2.03 3.92
C THR A 613 1.78 0.67 4.54
N ALA A 614 2.22 -0.41 3.90
CA ALA A 614 2.03 -1.76 4.41
C ALA A 614 2.85 -2.02 5.69
N ILE A 615 4.07 -1.48 5.78
CA ILE A 615 4.92 -1.55 6.97
C ILE A 615 4.28 -0.78 8.13
N GLU A 616 3.82 0.45 7.87
CA GLU A 616 3.08 1.25 8.85
C GLU A 616 1.82 0.51 9.31
N ARG A 617 1.06 -0.09 8.39
CA ARG A 617 -0.16 -0.84 8.69
C ARG A 617 0.11 -2.10 9.50
N VAL A 618 1.10 -2.89 9.12
CA VAL A 618 1.54 -4.07 9.88
C VAL A 618 1.94 -3.64 11.29
N THR A 619 2.75 -2.58 11.40
CA THR A 619 3.18 -2.04 12.69
C THR A 619 1.98 -1.60 13.54
N ASN A 620 1.04 -0.86 12.98
CA ASN A 620 -0.17 -0.40 13.67
C ASN A 620 -1.03 -1.58 14.15
N ILE A 621 -1.16 -2.65 13.37
CA ILE A 621 -1.89 -3.86 13.78
C ILE A 621 -1.20 -4.52 14.97
N LEU A 622 0.13 -4.59 14.96
CA LEU A 622 0.90 -5.18 16.08
C LEU A 622 0.86 -4.30 17.34
N VAL A 623 0.88 -2.96 17.19
CA VAL A 623 0.78 -1.99 18.29
C VAL A 623 -0.60 -2.01 18.94
N THR A 624 -1.67 -2.01 18.13
CA THR A 624 -3.05 -2.02 18.63
C THR A 624 -3.45 -3.34 19.29
N GLY A 625 -2.69 -4.40 19.03
CA GLY A 625 -2.84 -5.68 19.68
C GLY A 625 -2.01 -5.84 20.96
N LYS A 626 -1.75 -7.09 21.36
CA LYS A 626 -0.86 -7.45 22.48
C LYS A 626 0.50 -7.96 22.00
N GLU A 627 0.73 -7.95 20.70
CA GLU A 627 1.84 -8.61 20.04
C GLU A 627 3.19 -7.97 20.41
N MET A 628 3.26 -6.65 20.63
CA MET A 628 4.48 -5.98 21.13
C MET A 628 4.84 -6.37 22.57
N GLU A 629 3.84 -6.56 23.42
CA GLU A 629 4.01 -7.04 24.79
C GLU A 629 4.54 -8.48 24.78
N LEU A 630 4.08 -9.33 23.87
CA LEU A 630 4.58 -10.70 23.72
C LEU A 630 6.08 -10.75 23.37
N ILE A 631 6.56 -9.83 22.52
CA ILE A 631 7.99 -9.72 22.20
C ILE A 631 8.79 -9.38 23.47
N LEU A 632 8.28 -8.44 24.28
CA LEU A 632 8.90 -8.05 25.54
C LEU A 632 8.88 -9.19 26.58
N GLN A 633 7.78 -9.94 26.67
CA GLN A 633 7.69 -11.16 27.49
C GLN A 633 8.70 -12.22 27.05
N GLY A 634 8.94 -12.35 25.75
CA GLY A 634 9.97 -13.23 25.20
C GLY A 634 11.38 -12.82 25.61
N ILE A 635 11.68 -11.53 25.71
CA ILE A 635 12.98 -11.05 26.21
C ILE A 635 13.08 -11.29 27.73
N ALA A 636 12.00 -11.00 28.47
CA ALA A 636 11.91 -11.17 29.92
C ALA A 636 12.08 -12.63 30.38
N SER A 637 11.81 -13.61 29.51
CA SER A 637 12.09 -15.03 29.75
C SER A 637 13.55 -15.43 29.54
N TRP A 638 14.48 -14.46 29.60
CA TRP A 638 15.93 -14.65 29.48
C TRP A 638 16.39 -15.09 28.09
N ASN A 639 15.70 -14.64 27.05
CA ASN A 639 16.06 -14.90 25.67
C ASN A 639 17.06 -13.86 25.15
N TYR A 640 18.35 -14.11 25.41
CA TYR A 640 19.43 -13.20 25.00
C TYR A 640 19.50 -12.97 23.49
N GLU A 641 19.24 -14.00 22.68
CA GLU A 641 19.23 -13.85 21.21
C GLU A 641 18.15 -12.86 20.75
N LEU A 642 16.95 -12.94 21.33
CA LEU A 642 15.87 -12.00 21.02
C LEU A 642 16.19 -10.58 21.53
N ALA A 643 16.85 -10.48 22.68
CA ALA A 643 17.32 -9.20 23.19
C ALA A 643 18.34 -8.53 22.25
N ASP A 644 19.27 -9.32 21.70
CA ASP A 644 20.28 -8.86 20.73
C ASP A 644 19.64 -8.42 19.41
N VAL A 645 18.63 -9.17 18.93
CA VAL A 645 17.85 -8.79 17.74
C VAL A 645 17.15 -7.45 17.95
N CYS A 646 16.59 -7.22 19.14
CA CYS A 646 15.93 -5.98 19.51
C CYS A 646 16.90 -4.87 19.98
N ALA A 647 18.21 -5.02 19.76
CA ALA A 647 19.21 -4.09 20.30
C ALA A 647 19.01 -2.64 19.84
N SER A 648 18.54 -2.43 18.60
CA SER A 648 18.24 -1.11 18.06
C SER A 648 17.09 -0.41 18.78
N ASN A 649 16.15 -1.15 19.38
CA ASN A 649 15.07 -0.52 20.16
C ASN A 649 15.62 0.18 21.42
N TRP A 650 16.71 -0.35 21.99
CA TRP A 650 17.37 0.30 23.12
C TRP A 650 18.04 1.62 22.71
N ASP A 651 18.49 1.74 21.46
CA ASP A 651 19.04 3.00 20.93
C ASP A 651 17.95 4.08 20.92
N THR A 652 16.80 3.77 20.29
CA THR A 652 15.63 4.64 20.21
C THR A 652 15.14 5.11 21.59
N ILE A 653 15.07 4.19 22.56
CA ILE A 653 14.70 4.51 23.95
C ILE A 653 15.74 5.42 24.62
N TRP A 654 17.03 5.23 24.32
CA TRP A 654 18.12 5.95 24.97
C TRP A 654 18.36 7.35 24.38
N GLU A 655 18.06 7.53 23.10
CA GLU A 655 18.13 8.82 22.40
C GLU A 655 17.05 9.79 22.88
N ASP A 656 15.86 9.29 23.23
CA ASP A 656 14.80 10.07 23.84
C ASP A 656 15.15 10.44 25.30
N PRO A 657 15.33 11.75 25.63
CA PRO A 657 15.71 12.17 26.97
C PRO A 657 14.70 11.80 28.06
N GLN A 658 13.40 11.77 27.76
CA GLN A 658 12.35 11.46 28.72
C GLN A 658 12.31 9.96 29.02
N LYS A 659 12.35 9.12 27.97
CA LYS A 659 12.38 7.66 28.10
C LYS A 659 13.63 7.20 28.85
N ARG A 660 14.80 7.73 28.48
CA ARG A 660 16.07 7.48 29.16
C ARG A 660 16.02 7.83 30.64
N THR A 661 15.49 9.01 30.98
CA THR A 661 15.42 9.47 32.38
C THR A 661 14.58 8.54 33.23
N LYS A 662 13.43 8.06 32.72
CA LYS A 662 12.58 7.09 33.42
C LYS A 662 13.32 5.78 33.76
N ILE A 663 14.12 5.25 32.83
CA ILE A 663 14.91 4.03 33.07
C ILE A 663 16.01 4.29 34.10
N LEU A 664 16.74 5.39 33.97
CA LEU A 664 17.80 5.76 34.90
C LEU A 664 17.26 5.95 36.32
N GLU A 665 16.13 6.65 36.48
CA GLU A 665 15.47 6.83 37.78
C GLU A 665 15.00 5.50 38.37
N ALA A 666 14.44 4.60 37.55
CA ALA A 666 14.03 3.28 38.00
C ALA A 666 15.20 2.44 38.54
N ILE A 667 16.36 2.51 37.88
CA ILE A 667 17.58 1.81 38.31
C ILE A 667 18.18 2.49 39.55
N LEU A 668 18.24 3.82 39.58
CA LEU A 668 18.81 4.59 40.69
C LEU A 668 18.02 4.40 41.99
N HIS A 669 16.69 4.30 41.89
CA HIS A 669 15.79 4.18 43.03
C HIS A 669 15.27 2.75 43.26
N CYS A 670 15.90 1.74 42.67
CA CYS A 670 15.51 0.35 42.89
C CYS A 670 15.82 -0.13 44.32
N ASP A 671 14.96 -0.99 44.85
CA ASP A 671 15.19 -1.69 46.12
C ASP A 671 16.33 -2.72 45.99
N GLY A 672 17.01 -3.03 47.10
CA GLY A 672 18.13 -3.97 47.16
C GLY A 672 17.79 -5.39 46.77
N LEU A 673 16.51 -5.74 46.87
CA LEU A 673 15.96 -7.03 46.48
C LEU A 673 15.48 -7.06 45.02
N SER A 674 15.46 -5.92 44.32
CA SER A 674 15.08 -5.84 42.91
C SER A 674 16.22 -6.33 42.03
N GLU A 675 15.89 -7.07 40.96
CA GLU A 675 16.89 -7.47 39.95
C GLU A 675 17.52 -6.25 39.24
N LEU A 676 16.85 -5.09 39.22
CA LEU A 676 17.42 -3.82 38.74
C LEU A 676 18.68 -3.41 39.51
N ASN A 677 18.84 -3.88 40.76
CA ASN A 677 20.03 -3.65 41.56
C ASN A 677 21.28 -4.24 40.89
N ASN A 678 21.16 -5.32 40.12
CA ASN A 678 22.28 -5.90 39.39
C ASN A 678 22.81 -4.92 38.33
N ILE A 679 21.90 -4.23 37.63
CA ILE A 679 22.26 -3.22 36.62
C ILE A 679 22.94 -2.03 37.29
N LEU A 680 22.40 -1.58 38.44
CA LEU A 680 22.98 -0.52 39.25
C LEU A 680 24.42 -0.85 39.67
N VAL A 681 24.65 -2.07 40.17
CA VAL A 681 25.97 -2.55 40.61
C VAL A 681 26.93 -2.64 39.44
N PHE A 682 26.59 -3.38 38.39
CA PHE A 682 27.49 -3.58 37.24
C PHE A 682 27.83 -2.26 36.53
N ALA A 683 26.87 -1.34 36.36
CA ALA A 683 27.15 -0.05 35.74
C ALA A 683 28.10 0.80 36.58
N THR A 684 27.98 0.71 37.90
CA THR A 684 28.86 1.41 38.85
C THR A 684 30.25 0.81 38.83
N GLU A 685 30.38 -0.52 38.89
CA GLU A 685 31.66 -1.23 38.79
C GLU A 685 32.39 -0.91 37.49
N ASN A 686 31.71 -1.01 36.33
CA ASN A 686 32.27 -0.68 35.02
C ASN A 686 32.76 0.77 34.94
N THR A 687 32.08 1.70 35.62
CA THR A 687 32.48 3.10 35.65
C THR A 687 33.74 3.30 36.49
N LEU A 688 33.88 2.55 37.58
CA LEU A 688 35.01 2.59 38.50
C LEU A 688 36.26 1.84 37.99
N GLU A 689 36.14 1.04 36.93
CA GLU A 689 37.31 0.51 36.21
C GLU A 689 38.15 1.64 35.59
N ARG A 690 37.53 2.79 35.32
CA ARG A 690 38.23 3.95 34.77
C ARG A 690 39.02 4.68 35.87
N PRO A 691 40.32 4.95 35.67
CA PRO A 691 41.19 5.47 36.74
C PRO A 691 40.78 6.84 37.28
N ASP A 692 40.19 7.72 36.48
CA ASP A 692 39.85 9.09 36.90
C ASP A 692 38.52 9.13 37.65
N GLU A 693 37.54 8.33 37.23
CA GLU A 693 36.27 8.11 37.88
C GLU A 693 36.46 7.42 39.23
N ARG A 694 37.40 6.45 39.31
CA ARG A 694 37.80 5.84 40.58
C ARG A 694 38.36 6.87 41.56
N LYS A 695 39.23 7.78 41.11
CA LYS A 695 39.76 8.86 41.97
C LYS A 695 38.66 9.79 42.46
N ILE A 696 37.69 10.12 41.59
CA ILE A 696 36.53 10.96 41.95
C ILE A 696 35.69 10.24 43.02
N ALA A 697 35.37 8.96 42.79
CA ALA A 697 34.60 8.16 43.73
C ALA A 697 35.30 8.01 45.09
N GLN A 698 36.62 7.79 45.10
CA GLN A 698 37.44 7.68 46.32
C GLN A 698 37.46 8.96 47.13
N LYS A 699 37.61 10.11 46.46
CA LYS A 699 37.57 11.42 47.12
C LYS A 699 36.22 11.66 47.79
N ILE A 700 35.14 11.34 47.09
CA ILE A 700 33.79 11.52 47.62
C ILE A 700 33.53 10.55 48.77
N ALA A 701 33.86 9.26 48.63
CA ALA A 701 33.69 8.27 49.69
C ALA A 701 34.45 8.63 50.98
N ALA A 702 35.66 9.20 50.85
CA ALA A 702 36.45 9.68 51.99
C ALA A 702 35.77 10.84 52.74
N VAL A 703 35.07 11.74 52.04
CA VAL A 703 34.27 12.82 52.64
C VAL A 703 33.10 12.26 53.44
N TYR A 704 32.57 11.10 53.05
CA TYR A 704 31.45 10.41 53.70
C TYR A 704 31.89 9.29 54.68
N GLY A 705 33.12 9.37 55.21
CA GLY A 705 33.56 8.56 56.35
C GLY A 705 34.22 7.22 56.00
N ARG A 706 34.56 6.96 54.73
CA ARG A 706 35.34 5.79 54.31
C ARG A 706 36.85 6.07 54.30
N SER A 707 37.68 5.03 54.44
CA SER A 707 39.13 5.23 54.40
C SER A 707 39.62 5.51 52.98
N SER A 708 40.55 6.44 52.81
CA SER A 708 41.17 6.72 51.51
C SER A 708 42.02 5.55 50.97
N THR A 709 42.26 4.53 51.78
CA THR A 709 43.04 3.33 51.42
C THR A 709 42.20 2.10 51.09
N GLU A 710 40.87 2.16 51.28
CA GLU A 710 39.98 1.04 50.95
C GLU A 710 39.71 0.98 49.44
N ASP A 711 39.74 -0.19 48.83
CA ASP A 711 39.32 -0.34 47.43
C ASP A 711 37.79 -0.30 47.34
N ILE A 712 37.25 0.78 46.77
CA ILE A 712 35.81 0.96 46.61
C ILE A 712 35.18 -0.14 45.75
N GLN A 713 35.90 -0.73 44.80
CA GLN A 713 35.37 -1.84 44.01
C GLN A 713 35.19 -3.09 44.88
N GLU A 714 36.17 -3.43 45.72
CA GLU A 714 36.05 -4.56 46.64
C GLU A 714 34.95 -4.33 47.68
N ILE A 715 34.78 -3.09 48.16
CA ILE A 715 33.69 -2.73 49.08
C ILE A 715 32.33 -2.92 48.41
N ILE A 716 32.17 -2.44 47.17
CA ILE A 716 30.92 -2.58 46.42
C ILE A 716 30.57 -4.06 46.20
N ALA A 717 31.56 -4.87 45.84
CA ALA A 717 31.38 -6.31 45.64
C ALA A 717 30.99 -7.05 46.93
N GLN A 718 31.45 -6.56 48.09
CA GLN A 718 31.15 -7.16 49.41
C GLN A 718 29.86 -6.64 50.05
N ASP A 719 29.52 -5.37 49.84
CA ASP A 719 28.33 -4.71 50.37
C ASP A 719 27.72 -3.73 49.34
N PRO A 720 26.81 -4.22 48.48
CA PRO A 720 26.12 -3.40 47.48
C PRO A 720 25.28 -2.25 48.04
N VAL A 721 24.95 -2.26 49.35
CA VAL A 721 24.20 -1.17 50.00
C VAL A 721 25.02 0.12 50.02
N VAL A 722 26.35 0.01 50.01
CA VAL A 722 27.27 1.15 49.96
C VAL A 722 27.06 1.97 48.69
N ILE A 723 26.76 1.33 47.55
CA ILE A 723 26.46 2.04 46.29
C ILE A 723 25.31 3.04 46.50
N ARG A 724 24.21 2.62 47.14
CA ARG A 724 23.03 3.49 47.33
C ARG A 724 23.34 4.74 48.14
N SER A 725 24.25 4.63 49.10
CA SER A 725 24.64 5.77 49.95
C SER A 725 25.57 6.76 49.25
N LEU A 726 26.42 6.31 48.32
CA LEU A 726 27.47 7.12 47.72
C LEU A 726 27.20 7.53 46.28
N LEU A 727 26.47 6.72 45.51
CA LEU A 727 26.21 6.96 44.09
C LEU A 727 25.50 8.30 43.82
N PRO A 728 24.50 8.76 44.60
CA PRO A 728 23.91 10.09 44.38
C PRO A 728 24.97 11.21 44.39
N HIS A 729 25.96 11.11 45.28
CA HIS A 729 27.06 12.06 45.36
C HIS A 729 28.08 11.90 44.23
N TRP A 730 28.34 10.66 43.78
CA TRP A 730 29.18 10.43 42.60
C TRP A 730 28.56 11.03 41.33
N LEU A 731 27.23 10.95 41.20
CA LEU A 731 26.49 11.51 40.07
C LEU A 731 26.44 13.05 40.05
N GLU A 732 26.85 13.73 41.14
CA GLU A 732 27.04 15.19 41.14
C GLU A 732 28.20 15.62 40.22
N SER A 733 29.16 14.72 39.96
CA SER A 733 30.21 14.94 38.95
C SER A 733 29.65 14.70 37.54
N PRO A 734 29.65 15.72 36.64
CA PRO A 734 29.13 15.56 35.29
C PRO A 734 29.82 14.44 34.50
N GLN A 735 31.13 14.31 34.66
CA GLN A 735 31.94 13.28 34.00
C GLN A 735 31.58 11.88 34.49
N PHE A 736 31.44 11.69 35.80
CA PHE A 736 31.05 10.39 36.37
C PHE A 736 29.62 10.04 35.95
N ALA A 737 28.70 10.99 35.99
CA ALA A 737 27.32 10.80 35.57
C ALA A 737 27.19 10.40 34.10
N GLU A 738 27.93 11.05 33.19
CA GLU A 738 27.93 10.69 31.76
C GLU A 738 28.45 9.26 31.55
N HIS A 739 29.55 8.93 32.21
CA HIS A 739 30.18 7.62 32.11
C HIS A 739 29.30 6.51 32.70
N TRP A 740 28.66 6.77 33.83
CA TRP A 740 27.72 5.84 34.47
C TRP A 740 26.48 5.62 33.60
N LYS A 741 25.87 6.70 33.07
CA LYS A 741 24.74 6.59 32.13
C LYS A 741 25.12 5.73 30.92
N ARG A 742 26.30 5.98 30.32
CA ARG A 742 26.80 5.16 29.21
C ARG A 742 27.00 3.70 29.60
N SER A 743 27.51 3.43 30.80
CA SER A 743 27.67 2.06 31.32
C SER A 743 26.32 1.35 31.47
N VAL A 744 25.30 2.02 32.04
CA VAL A 744 23.93 1.47 32.14
C VAL A 744 23.41 1.05 30.76
N PHE A 745 23.49 1.95 29.77
CA PHE A 745 23.07 1.65 28.41
C PHE A 745 23.80 0.44 27.79
N LEU A 746 25.13 0.42 27.87
CA LEU A 746 25.93 -0.66 27.30
C LEU A 746 25.62 -2.02 27.94
N ILE A 747 25.36 -2.05 29.24
CA ILE A 747 25.05 -3.28 29.97
C ILE A 747 23.63 -3.78 29.64
N ILE A 748 22.67 -2.88 29.47
CA ILE A 748 21.33 -3.24 28.99
C ILE A 748 21.42 -3.81 27.58
N LYS A 749 22.11 -3.11 26.68
CA LYS A 749 22.16 -3.46 25.25
C LYS A 749 23.03 -4.67 24.93
N TYR A 750 24.17 -4.82 25.60
CA TYR A 750 25.20 -5.84 25.28
C TYR A 750 25.66 -6.68 26.48
N GLY A 751 25.37 -6.24 27.71
CA GLY A 751 25.80 -6.91 28.95
C GLY A 751 24.84 -7.97 29.48
N GLY A 752 23.88 -8.41 28.66
CA GLY A 752 22.91 -9.43 29.04
C GLY A 752 21.88 -9.00 30.09
N GLN A 753 21.73 -7.69 30.37
CA GLN A 753 20.75 -7.22 31.36
C GLN A 753 19.41 -6.76 30.75
N ALA A 754 19.25 -6.86 29.43
CA ALA A 754 17.97 -6.60 28.75
C ALA A 754 16.76 -7.38 29.34
N PRO A 755 16.87 -8.67 29.75
CA PRO A 755 15.76 -9.39 30.37
C PRO A 755 15.23 -8.74 31.66
N ILE A 756 16.12 -8.19 32.49
CA ILE A 756 15.77 -7.54 33.76
C ILE A 756 14.99 -6.24 33.52
N ILE A 757 15.45 -5.44 32.54
CA ILE A 757 14.72 -4.24 32.13
C ILE A 757 13.36 -4.61 31.54
N ALA A 758 13.30 -5.66 30.72
CA ALA A 758 12.04 -6.13 30.14
C ALA A 758 11.02 -6.55 31.20
N GLN A 759 11.45 -7.30 32.22
CA GLN A 759 10.58 -7.67 33.35
C GLN A 759 10.07 -6.44 34.11
N TRP A 760 10.93 -5.44 34.35
CA TRP A 760 10.51 -4.19 34.96
C TRP A 760 9.48 -3.46 34.10
N MET A 761 9.69 -3.38 32.79
CA MET A 761 8.76 -2.72 31.87
C MET A 761 7.39 -3.42 31.88
N LEU A 762 7.35 -4.75 31.88
CA LEU A 762 6.10 -5.53 31.95
C LEU A 762 5.29 -5.27 33.22
N SER A 763 5.93 -4.85 34.31
CA SER A 763 5.24 -4.52 35.57
C SER A 763 4.55 -3.16 35.58
N LYS A 764 4.79 -2.29 34.57
CA LYS A 764 4.30 -0.91 34.53
C LYS A 764 3.71 -0.55 33.17
N LYS A 765 2.46 -0.09 33.15
CA LYS A 765 1.74 0.22 31.90
C LYS A 765 2.48 1.27 31.05
N GLU A 766 2.95 2.34 31.68
CA GLU A 766 3.64 3.45 30.97
C GLU A 766 4.98 3.01 30.38
N ALA A 767 5.59 1.95 30.92
CA ALA A 767 6.84 1.40 30.41
C ALA A 767 6.60 0.42 29.26
N ILE A 768 5.48 -0.30 29.25
CA ILE A 768 5.01 -1.10 28.10
C ILE A 768 4.68 -0.18 26.92
N GLU A 769 4.00 0.95 27.18
CA GLU A 769 3.71 1.96 26.15
C GLU A 769 5.03 2.50 25.55
N MET A 770 6.00 2.85 26.40
CA MET A 770 7.33 3.26 25.96
C MET A 770 8.06 2.21 25.10
N TRP A 771 7.99 0.93 25.46
CA TRP A 771 8.53 -0.17 24.66
C TRP A 771 7.83 -0.28 23.31
N THR A 772 6.49 -0.23 23.33
CA THR A 772 5.62 -0.40 22.16
C THR A 772 5.88 0.69 21.13
N ASP A 773 5.93 1.95 21.56
CA ASP A 773 6.17 3.10 20.69
C ASP A 773 7.56 3.03 20.04
N SER A 774 8.58 2.73 20.84
CA SER A 774 9.98 2.68 20.36
C SER A 774 10.21 1.50 19.42
N LEU A 775 9.58 0.34 19.69
CA LEU A 775 9.68 -0.82 18.81
C LEU A 775 8.93 -0.58 17.49
N ALA A 776 7.80 0.12 17.53
CA ALA A 776 7.08 0.53 16.34
C ALA A 776 7.93 1.42 15.43
N GLU A 777 8.56 2.45 16.00
CA GLU A 777 9.50 3.34 15.30
C GLU A 777 10.65 2.55 14.68
N THR A 778 11.29 1.69 15.47
CA THR A 778 12.43 0.86 15.02
C THR A 778 12.05 -0.10 13.89
N MET A 779 10.84 -0.69 13.91
CA MET A 779 10.36 -1.58 12.84
C MET A 779 9.95 -0.83 11.58
N GLN A 780 9.49 0.42 11.70
CA GLN A 780 9.20 1.27 10.54
C GLN A 780 10.49 1.67 9.82
N GLU A 781 11.55 1.97 10.58
CA GLU A 781 12.88 2.27 10.04
C GLU A 781 13.59 1.02 9.49
N ASN A 782 13.40 -0.13 10.15
CA ASN A 782 13.97 -1.41 9.74
C ASN A 782 12.91 -2.51 9.68
N PRO A 783 12.19 -2.65 8.55
CA PRO A 783 11.13 -3.65 8.38
C PRO A 783 11.61 -5.10 8.50
N PHE A 784 12.91 -5.36 8.29
CA PHE A 784 13.48 -6.71 8.40
C PHE A 784 13.59 -7.20 9.85
N LEU A 785 13.57 -6.26 10.81
CA LEU A 785 13.60 -6.56 12.25
C LEU A 785 12.45 -7.50 12.64
N LEU A 786 11.25 -7.25 12.09
CA LEU A 786 10.06 -8.03 12.39
C LEU A 786 10.23 -9.52 12.08
N GLN A 787 10.81 -9.84 10.91
CA GLN A 787 11.09 -11.23 10.56
C GLN A 787 12.12 -11.85 11.49
N ALA A 788 13.17 -11.11 11.86
CA ALA A 788 14.20 -11.60 12.77
C ALA A 788 13.58 -11.94 14.13
N ILE A 789 12.78 -11.03 14.70
CA ILE A 789 12.03 -11.23 15.94
C ILE A 789 11.21 -12.53 15.89
N ILE A 790 10.36 -12.68 14.87
CA ILE A 790 9.47 -13.85 14.72
C ILE A 790 10.28 -15.15 14.58
N THR A 791 11.35 -15.12 13.78
CA THR A 791 12.22 -16.28 13.58
C THR A 791 12.89 -16.71 14.89
N HIS A 792 13.37 -15.76 15.69
CA HIS A 792 14.06 -16.04 16.94
C HIS A 792 13.10 -16.49 18.03
N ILE A 793 11.91 -15.87 18.19
CA ILE A 793 10.88 -16.37 19.12
C ILE A 793 10.50 -17.82 18.78
N GLY A 794 10.36 -18.14 17.48
CA GLY A 794 10.03 -19.51 17.03
C GLY A 794 11.12 -20.56 17.27
N ARG A 795 12.41 -20.17 17.32
CA ARG A 795 13.55 -21.08 17.51
C ARG A 795 13.98 -21.24 18.97
N SER A 796 14.02 -20.15 19.71
CA SER A 796 14.56 -20.08 21.08
C SER A 796 13.68 -20.76 22.13
N ILE A 797 12.39 -20.96 21.84
CA ILE A 797 11.40 -21.54 22.77
C ILE A 797 10.73 -22.79 22.16
N GLY A 798 11.50 -23.59 21.41
CA GLY A 798 11.01 -24.73 20.63
C GLY A 798 10.41 -25.92 21.42
N GLY A 799 10.11 -25.77 22.71
CA GLY A 799 9.49 -26.79 23.56
C GLY A 799 8.09 -26.44 24.10
N GLU A 800 7.68 -25.17 24.06
CA GLU A 800 6.40 -24.73 24.64
C GLU A 800 5.32 -24.52 23.56
N ILE A 801 4.27 -25.35 23.63
CA ILE A 801 3.13 -25.32 22.68
C ILE A 801 2.40 -23.96 22.68
N SER A 802 2.46 -23.20 23.79
CA SER A 802 1.89 -21.85 23.91
C SER A 802 2.57 -20.86 22.96
N TRP A 803 3.89 -20.82 22.94
CA TRP A 803 4.65 -19.86 22.12
C TRP A 803 4.51 -20.10 20.62
N ALA A 804 4.45 -21.36 20.19
CA ALA A 804 4.22 -21.68 18.77
C ALA A 804 2.87 -21.15 18.26
N LYS A 805 1.84 -21.10 19.12
CA LYS A 805 0.54 -20.51 18.79
C LYS A 805 0.62 -18.98 18.71
N GLU A 806 1.33 -18.35 19.63
CA GLU A 806 1.51 -16.90 19.63
C GLU A 806 2.35 -16.41 18.44
N VAL A 807 3.44 -17.11 18.09
CA VAL A 807 4.23 -16.81 16.89
C VAL A 807 3.37 -16.93 15.64
N ARG A 808 2.59 -18.00 15.52
CA ARG A 808 1.66 -18.17 14.40
C ARG A 808 0.64 -17.03 14.33
N ARG A 809 0.13 -16.60 15.48
CA ARG A 809 -0.79 -15.45 15.55
C ARG A 809 -0.14 -14.16 15.05
N ILE A 810 1.09 -13.88 15.47
CA ILE A 810 1.86 -12.72 14.98
C ILE A 810 2.05 -12.81 13.47
N GLU A 811 2.49 -13.95 12.93
CA GLU A 811 2.66 -14.15 11.49
C GLU A 811 1.34 -13.95 10.72
N GLU A 812 0.24 -14.47 11.24
CA GLU A 812 -1.08 -14.28 10.66
C GLU A 812 -1.49 -12.80 10.63
N ARG A 813 -1.20 -12.03 11.69
CA ARG A 813 -1.43 -10.58 11.74
C ARG A 813 -0.58 -9.81 10.73
N VAL A 814 0.68 -10.21 10.55
CA VAL A 814 1.55 -9.60 9.54
C VAL A 814 1.00 -9.84 8.14
N MET A 815 0.64 -11.08 7.81
CA MET A 815 0.04 -11.42 6.53
C MET A 815 -1.27 -10.67 6.30
N GLU A 816 -2.14 -10.57 7.32
CA GLU A 816 -3.38 -9.78 7.28
C GLU A 816 -3.12 -8.30 7.04
N GLY A 817 -2.13 -7.72 7.72
CA GLY A 817 -1.76 -6.32 7.54
C GLY A 817 -1.32 -6.01 6.12
N LEU A 818 -0.50 -6.88 5.52
CA LEU A 818 -0.08 -6.75 4.12
C LEU A 818 -1.25 -6.96 3.15
N LEU A 819 -2.06 -8.00 3.35
CA LEU A 819 -3.18 -8.35 2.46
C LEU A 819 -4.33 -7.34 2.50
N SER A 820 -4.46 -6.61 3.61
CA SER A 820 -5.41 -5.52 3.77
C SER A 820 -4.85 -4.17 3.29
N ASP A 821 -3.53 -4.04 3.07
CA ASP A 821 -2.93 -2.78 2.64
C ASP A 821 -3.18 -2.47 1.17
N ARG A 822 -4.26 -1.74 0.94
CA ARG A 822 -4.75 -1.39 -0.38
C ARG A 822 -3.77 -0.56 -1.20
N ILE A 823 -3.16 0.45 -0.57
CA ILE A 823 -2.23 1.37 -1.25
C ILE A 823 -1.01 0.58 -1.72
N PHE A 824 -0.55 -0.37 -0.90
CA PHE A 824 0.50 -1.30 -1.29
C PHE A 824 0.11 -2.18 -2.49
N TRP A 825 -1.08 -2.79 -2.50
CA TRP A 825 -1.50 -3.64 -3.63
C TRP A 825 -1.74 -2.86 -4.92
N GLU A 826 -2.32 -1.67 -4.83
CA GLU A 826 -2.39 -0.72 -5.96
C GLU A 826 -1.00 -0.38 -6.46
N ASN A 827 -0.11 -0.09 -5.52
CA ASN A 827 1.27 0.25 -5.82
C ASN A 827 1.99 -0.87 -6.57
N LEU A 828 1.77 -2.10 -6.12
CA LEU A 828 2.40 -3.32 -6.61
C LEU A 828 1.80 -3.85 -7.92
N LEU A 829 0.51 -3.66 -8.19
CA LEU A 829 -0.14 -4.20 -9.39
C LEU A 829 0.09 -3.38 -10.64
N VAL A 830 0.07 -2.07 -10.45
CA VAL A 830 0.48 -1.10 -11.44
C VAL A 830 1.95 -1.28 -11.79
N ASP A 831 2.78 -1.68 -10.82
CA ASP A 831 4.18 -1.93 -11.04
C ASP A 831 4.65 -3.29 -10.54
N LYS A 832 4.84 -4.19 -11.50
CA LYS A 832 5.36 -5.55 -11.29
C LYS A 832 6.82 -5.58 -10.82
N THR A 833 7.48 -4.42 -10.74
CA THR A 833 8.82 -4.23 -10.20
C THR A 833 8.86 -3.56 -8.82
N GLY A 834 7.70 -3.25 -8.21
CA GLY A 834 7.61 -2.83 -6.81
C GLY A 834 7.46 -1.33 -6.51
N GLY A 835 6.77 -0.56 -7.34
CA GLY A 835 6.59 0.89 -7.19
C GLY A 835 7.53 1.78 -8.02
N ILE A 836 8.52 1.21 -8.72
CA ILE A 836 9.31 1.85 -9.79
C ILE A 836 8.39 2.29 -10.96
N GLU A 837 7.57 1.41 -11.52
CA GLU A 837 6.54 1.79 -12.52
C GLU A 837 5.35 2.57 -11.90
N ASN A 838 5.14 2.65 -10.58
CA ASN A 838 3.98 3.37 -10.03
C ASN A 838 4.25 4.85 -9.71
N GLU A 839 5.47 5.15 -9.27
CA GLU A 839 6.05 6.47 -9.55
C GLU A 839 5.93 6.79 -11.05
N THR A 840 6.05 5.77 -11.90
CA THR A 840 5.85 5.90 -13.34
C THR A 840 4.39 5.91 -13.84
N GLN A 841 3.40 5.57 -13.02
CA GLN A 841 1.99 5.57 -13.43
C GLN A 841 1.21 6.74 -12.87
N LYS A 842 1.67 7.41 -11.80
CA LYS A 842 1.35 8.84 -11.63
C LYS A 842 1.80 9.69 -12.83
N ILE A 843 2.74 9.17 -13.61
CA ILE A 843 3.23 9.73 -14.87
C ILE A 843 2.47 9.17 -16.08
N LEU A 844 2.06 7.90 -16.10
CA LEU A 844 1.28 7.32 -17.21
C LEU A 844 -0.20 7.71 -17.19
N TYR A 845 -0.77 8.02 -16.03
CA TYR A 845 -2.05 8.72 -15.99
C TYR A 845 -1.89 10.19 -16.35
N GLY A 846 -0.67 10.74 -16.36
CA GLY A 846 -0.31 11.98 -17.04
C GLY A 846 0.13 11.81 -18.50
N LEU A 847 -0.09 10.64 -19.12
CA LEU A 847 0.13 10.37 -20.54
C LEU A 847 -1.15 10.02 -21.32
N PRO A 848 -1.21 10.34 -22.62
CA PRO A 848 -2.10 9.64 -23.54
C PRO A 848 -1.55 8.23 -23.74
#